data_AF-A0A2S2NMA2-F1
#
_entry.id   AF-A0A2S2NMA2-F1
#
_cell.length_a   1.000
_cell.length_b   1.000
_cell.length_c   1.000
_cell.angle_alpha   90.00
_cell.angle_beta   90.00
_cell.angle_gamma   90.00
#
_symmetry.space_group_name_H-M   'P 1'
#
loop_
_entity.id
_entity.type
_entity.pdbx_description
1 polymer ?
#
loop_
_entity_poly.entity_id
_entity_poly.type
_entity_poly.pdbx_seq_one_letter_code
_entity_poly.pdbx_strand_id
1 'polypeptide(L)'
;NESSYIELPSCKRATINPQSNDQQSFKWAILAKFVTGPNKFRVGNNYYQHEDKYDFNSLPVPTPWWEVKKFEQKNNSVSINIYGIDQIFRAPLKNPVNHIFPLKIVKEEKQDHFDLIFIMNAEKFHYVYISNFSRLIRSQKTGHKESVLFCKTCFTTFDHQNYKYKLSGEKALEQHKAICGSHKAILPLMPPVNTKLKFNNFKNAIRHPIVIYADFEDMLVKTNEQKGNNTVVINKHVPMSFGFVVKPREDVPLELLERFNIPLAPVIYRGSEGAQDVARRFVNEIVDVGRKIEQLLKTNVAMVMTEAEEIKHRECKYCEICKCSFIQNQKVKDHCHLTGQFRQTLCSSCNLKLKQPKFVPCFFHNLSNYDAHFIVTELGYDSKTITVIPNSKEKFISFSKYISSTFTVRFIDTFRFMPSSLQTLSNNLLTPGLEKFRETARHFDGDDMALVTRKGVYPYEYTDNWARLDENRLPSKEDFYSGLKEADIEEEDYEHAVDVWGHFGCATLGEYSDLYLKIDVLLLADVFETFRDVCLKSYAIDPAYYYTAPGMSFDCMLKKTAVELELLSDYEMLLMFEKGIRGGLVQASMRYAKANNEKAPNYDKEKPNSWLVYQDCNNLYGWAMSQYLPFGDFKWVKPVLDGLNDLDETSAIGRIYEVDVKYPKELHDMHNDLPFLPKNGIPVGSKVQKLMATLESKKNYVIHYRNLQQAIKNGLIVEKVHRVVQFSQSAWLAEYIVLNTEMRKKATNDFEREFFKLMINSIFGKTMESMRKRLHMEL
;
A
#
# COMPACT_ATOMS: atom_id res chain seq x y z
N ASN A 1 32.30 -10.25 -31.36
CA ASN A 1 31.58 -11.52 -31.08
C ASN A 1 30.43 -11.27 -30.13
N GLU A 2 29.29 -10.81 -30.65
CA GLU A 2 28.13 -10.43 -29.83
C GLU A 2 27.13 -11.59 -29.67
N SER A 3 27.56 -12.73 -29.12
CA SER A 3 26.62 -13.80 -28.75
C SER A 3 25.70 -13.32 -27.63
N SER A 4 24.41 -13.65 -27.75
CA SER A 4 23.37 -13.46 -26.71
C SER A 4 23.27 -14.61 -25.72
N TYR A 5 24.06 -15.67 -25.88
CA TYR A 5 23.95 -16.88 -25.06
C TYR A 5 24.23 -16.60 -23.59
N ILE A 6 23.32 -17.07 -22.72
CA ILE A 6 23.49 -17.08 -21.28
C ILE A 6 23.40 -18.54 -20.81
N GLU A 7 24.41 -18.97 -20.04
CA GLU A 7 24.41 -20.31 -19.44
C GLU A 7 23.32 -20.38 -18.36
N LEU A 8 22.51 -21.44 -18.42
CA LEU A 8 21.46 -21.70 -17.45
C LEU A 8 21.97 -22.64 -16.36
N PRO A 9 21.67 -22.38 -15.08
CA PRO A 9 21.96 -23.36 -14.04
C PRO A 9 21.17 -24.66 -14.31
N SER A 10 21.70 -25.80 -13.84
CA SER A 10 21.16 -27.14 -14.17
C SER A 10 19.66 -27.29 -13.86
N CYS A 11 18.83 -27.32 -14.92
CA CYS A 11 17.37 -27.41 -14.83
C CYS A 11 16.83 -28.82 -15.15
N LYS A 12 17.34 -29.85 -14.45
CA LYS A 12 16.81 -31.25 -14.41
C LYS A 12 16.31 -31.83 -15.76
N ARG A 13 16.97 -31.55 -16.90
CA ARG A 13 16.51 -31.98 -18.25
C ARG A 13 15.06 -31.54 -18.56
N ALA A 14 14.64 -30.37 -18.09
CA ALA A 14 13.34 -29.78 -18.36
C ALA A 14 13.40 -28.71 -19.45
N THR A 15 14.60 -28.24 -19.79
CA THR A 15 14.85 -27.16 -20.75
C THR A 15 15.79 -27.61 -21.87
N ILE A 16 15.70 -26.92 -23.01
CA ILE A 16 16.69 -26.95 -24.08
C ILE A 16 17.20 -25.52 -24.23
N ASN A 17 18.47 -25.30 -23.87
CA ASN A 17 19.16 -24.03 -24.00
C ASN A 17 20.04 -24.07 -25.28
N PRO A 18 19.60 -23.49 -26.42
CA PRO A 18 20.36 -23.54 -27.66
C PRO A 18 21.56 -22.59 -27.59
N GLN A 19 22.76 -23.13 -27.76
CA GLN A 19 24.02 -22.39 -27.87
C GLN A 19 24.17 -21.86 -29.29
N SER A 20 24.17 -20.53 -29.44
CA SER A 20 24.42 -19.82 -30.70
C SER A 20 25.49 -18.74 -30.53
N ASN A 21 26.13 -18.37 -31.64
CA ASN A 21 27.12 -17.29 -31.69
C ASN A 21 26.51 -15.95 -32.16
N ASP A 22 25.17 -15.84 -32.15
CA ASP A 22 24.42 -14.68 -32.63
C ASP A 22 23.45 -14.13 -31.56
N GLN A 23 22.66 -13.13 -31.95
CA GLN A 23 21.67 -12.47 -31.10
C GLN A 23 20.24 -13.01 -31.28
N GLN A 24 20.08 -14.14 -31.98
CA GLN A 24 18.76 -14.68 -32.38
C GLN A 24 18.22 -15.72 -31.38
N SER A 25 18.52 -15.57 -30.09
CA SER A 25 18.14 -16.55 -29.05
C SER A 25 16.65 -16.89 -29.04
N PHE A 26 15.76 -15.93 -29.31
CA PHE A 26 14.31 -16.17 -29.44
C PHE A 26 13.97 -17.17 -30.55
N LYS A 27 14.51 -16.96 -31.77
CA LYS A 27 14.32 -17.85 -32.92
C LYS A 27 14.76 -19.27 -32.58
N TRP A 28 15.96 -19.41 -32.04
CA TRP A 28 16.50 -20.72 -31.68
C TRP A 28 15.69 -21.41 -30.58
N ALA A 29 15.19 -20.67 -29.59
CA ALA A 29 14.33 -21.24 -28.56
C ALA A 29 12.98 -21.75 -29.13
N ILE A 30 12.39 -21.08 -30.11
CA ILE A 30 11.18 -21.56 -30.80
C ILE A 30 11.47 -22.84 -31.58
N LEU A 31 12.54 -22.85 -32.38
CA LEU A 31 12.89 -23.98 -33.23
C LEU A 31 13.35 -25.22 -32.43
N ALA A 32 13.83 -25.03 -31.19
CA ALA A 32 14.26 -26.11 -30.30
C ALA A 32 13.18 -27.18 -30.06
N LYS A 33 11.90 -26.85 -30.21
CA LYS A 33 10.77 -27.81 -30.12
C LYS A 33 10.89 -28.97 -31.11
N PHE A 34 11.49 -28.74 -32.27
CA PHE A 34 11.61 -29.73 -33.35
C PHE A 34 12.93 -30.48 -33.36
N VAL A 35 13.90 -30.06 -32.55
CA VAL A 35 15.24 -30.61 -32.56
C VAL A 35 15.37 -31.76 -31.57
N THR A 36 15.67 -32.96 -32.08
CA THR A 36 15.86 -34.17 -31.28
C THR A 36 17.33 -34.64 -31.31
N GLY A 37 17.72 -35.49 -30.35
CA GLY A 37 19.06 -36.09 -30.29
C GLY A 37 20.04 -35.39 -29.32
N PRO A 38 21.30 -35.87 -29.24
CA PRO A 38 22.29 -35.40 -28.26
C PRO A 38 22.75 -33.96 -28.53
N ASN A 39 22.77 -33.54 -29.80
CA ASN A 39 23.25 -32.21 -30.22
C ASN A 39 22.17 -31.12 -30.15
N LYS A 40 21.02 -31.38 -29.53
CA LYS A 40 19.91 -30.41 -29.43
C LYS A 40 20.27 -29.11 -28.69
N PHE A 41 21.36 -29.07 -27.94
CA PHE A 41 21.80 -27.87 -27.23
C PHE A 41 22.72 -26.97 -28.05
N ARG A 42 23.12 -27.37 -29.26
CA ARG A 42 24.00 -26.57 -30.14
C ARG A 42 23.27 -26.26 -31.44
N VAL A 43 23.25 -24.98 -31.80
CA VAL A 43 22.67 -24.53 -33.07
C VAL A 43 23.59 -24.95 -34.23
N GLY A 44 22.99 -25.56 -35.25
CA GLY A 44 23.65 -26.10 -36.43
C GLY A 44 22.59 -26.52 -37.45
N ASN A 45 22.95 -27.37 -38.43
CA ASN A 45 22.02 -27.81 -39.50
C ASN A 45 20.71 -28.42 -38.97
N ASN A 46 20.75 -29.01 -37.78
CA ASN A 46 19.59 -29.53 -37.06
C ASN A 46 18.53 -28.45 -36.72
N TYR A 47 18.94 -27.19 -36.57
CA TYR A 47 18.05 -26.04 -36.39
C TYR A 47 17.72 -25.35 -37.71
N TYR A 48 18.73 -25.14 -38.58
CA TYR A 48 18.56 -24.42 -39.85
C TYR A 48 17.49 -25.04 -40.77
N GLN A 49 17.35 -26.37 -40.77
CA GLN A 49 16.30 -27.08 -41.52
C GLN A 49 14.86 -26.79 -41.06
N HIS A 50 14.67 -26.05 -39.98
CA HIS A 50 13.35 -25.73 -39.41
C HIS A 50 13.00 -24.25 -39.51
N GLU A 51 13.85 -23.41 -40.09
CA GLU A 51 13.63 -21.95 -40.12
C GLU A 51 12.35 -21.54 -40.84
N ASP A 52 12.01 -22.22 -41.93
CA ASP A 52 10.83 -21.91 -42.75
C ASP A 52 9.49 -22.26 -42.06
N LYS A 53 9.52 -22.84 -40.85
CA LYS A 53 8.30 -23.22 -40.12
C LYS A 53 7.52 -22.01 -39.59
N TYR A 54 8.18 -20.88 -39.35
CA TYR A 54 7.55 -19.69 -38.78
C TYR A 54 8.13 -18.41 -39.39
N ASP A 55 7.29 -17.37 -39.47
CA ASP A 55 7.73 -16.05 -39.91
C ASP A 55 8.36 -15.28 -38.74
N PHE A 56 9.68 -15.07 -38.80
CA PHE A 56 10.44 -14.27 -37.84
C PHE A 56 10.73 -12.84 -38.35
N ASN A 57 10.26 -12.48 -39.56
CA ASN A 57 10.55 -11.18 -40.15
C ASN A 57 9.95 -10.04 -39.31
N SER A 58 10.55 -8.85 -39.36
CA SER A 58 10.09 -7.65 -38.63
C SER A 58 10.21 -7.71 -37.10
N LEU A 59 10.85 -8.73 -36.54
CA LEU A 59 11.25 -8.73 -35.13
C LEU A 59 12.61 -8.04 -34.98
N PRO A 60 12.81 -7.19 -33.96
CA PRO A 60 14.14 -6.69 -33.62
C PRO A 60 15.04 -7.85 -33.20
N VAL A 61 16.33 -7.75 -33.52
CA VAL A 61 17.37 -8.69 -33.08
C VAL A 61 18.37 -7.88 -32.25
N PRO A 62 18.54 -8.19 -30.94
CA PRO A 62 17.88 -9.26 -30.18
C PRO A 62 16.40 -8.93 -29.89
N THR A 63 15.53 -9.94 -29.80
CA THR A 63 14.06 -9.75 -29.67
C THR A 63 13.60 -9.58 -28.22
N PRO A 64 13.21 -8.37 -27.77
CA PRO A 64 12.73 -8.18 -26.40
C PRO A 64 11.39 -8.89 -26.17
N TRP A 65 11.11 -9.31 -24.94
CA TRP A 65 9.95 -10.15 -24.65
C TRP A 65 8.60 -9.46 -24.91
N TRP A 66 8.54 -8.14 -24.84
CA TRP A 66 7.33 -7.38 -25.15
C TRP A 66 7.00 -7.36 -26.65
N GLU A 67 7.98 -7.61 -27.53
CA GLU A 67 7.81 -7.69 -28.98
C GLU A 67 7.34 -9.07 -29.48
N VAL A 68 7.34 -10.09 -28.61
CA VAL A 68 6.87 -11.45 -28.94
C VAL A 68 5.42 -11.47 -29.42
N LYS A 69 4.61 -10.46 -29.05
CA LYS A 69 3.25 -10.31 -29.58
C LYS A 69 3.22 -10.12 -31.10
N LYS A 70 4.21 -9.44 -31.69
CA LYS A 70 4.30 -9.29 -33.16
C LYS A 70 4.50 -10.64 -33.84
N PHE A 71 5.29 -11.54 -33.22
CA PHE A 71 5.48 -12.90 -33.71
C PHE A 71 4.17 -13.72 -33.67
N GLU A 72 3.43 -13.65 -32.55
CA GLU A 72 2.13 -14.34 -32.41
C GLU A 72 1.06 -13.81 -33.38
N GLN A 73 1.13 -12.53 -33.75
CA GLN A 73 0.22 -11.91 -34.74
C GLN A 73 0.51 -12.36 -36.17
N LYS A 74 1.78 -12.59 -36.51
CA LYS A 74 2.17 -13.10 -37.83
C LYS A 74 1.94 -14.61 -37.96
N ASN A 75 2.10 -15.34 -36.86
CA ASN A 75 1.94 -16.79 -36.80
C ASN A 75 0.65 -17.13 -36.06
N ASN A 76 -0.50 -17.04 -36.74
CA ASN A 76 -1.82 -17.10 -36.11
C ASN A 76 -2.13 -18.39 -35.32
N SER A 77 -1.50 -19.53 -35.62
CA SER A 77 -1.64 -20.78 -34.85
C SER A 77 -0.80 -20.82 -33.57
N VAL A 78 0.07 -19.82 -33.36
CA VAL A 78 1.08 -19.82 -32.30
C VAL A 78 0.65 -19.03 -31.08
N SER A 79 1.01 -19.55 -29.90
CA SER A 79 0.88 -18.86 -28.61
C SER A 79 2.10 -19.14 -27.73
N ILE A 80 2.56 -18.12 -26.99
CA ILE A 80 3.81 -18.20 -26.22
C ILE A 80 3.63 -17.71 -24.79
N ASN A 81 3.96 -18.57 -23.83
CA ASN A 81 4.20 -18.18 -22.45
C ASN A 81 5.69 -17.88 -22.24
N ILE A 82 5.98 -16.86 -21.44
CA ILE A 82 7.34 -16.44 -21.08
C ILE A 82 7.44 -16.37 -19.56
N TYR A 83 8.47 -16.98 -19.00
CA TYR A 83 8.77 -17.03 -17.58
C TYR A 83 10.15 -16.42 -17.31
N GLY A 84 10.28 -15.67 -16.21
CA GLY A 84 11.56 -15.17 -15.71
C GLY A 84 12.20 -16.17 -14.74
N ILE A 85 13.49 -15.98 -14.44
CA ILE A 85 14.23 -16.77 -13.47
C ILE A 85 15.08 -15.85 -12.58
N ASP A 86 14.88 -15.96 -11.27
CA ASP A 86 15.70 -15.28 -10.27
C ASP A 86 16.45 -16.30 -9.42
N GLN A 87 17.60 -15.92 -8.87
CA GLN A 87 18.30 -16.70 -7.86
C GLN A 87 17.93 -16.19 -6.47
N ILE A 88 17.25 -17.02 -5.68
CA ILE A 88 16.87 -16.65 -4.31
C ILE A 88 17.77 -17.40 -3.32
N PHE A 89 18.39 -16.64 -2.42
CA PHE A 89 19.05 -17.18 -1.23
C PHE A 89 17.99 -17.43 -0.15
N ARG A 90 17.75 -18.70 0.20
CA ARG A 90 16.85 -19.08 1.30
C ARG A 90 17.67 -19.68 2.43
N ALA A 91 17.77 -19.01 3.58
CA ALA A 91 18.30 -19.65 4.79
C ALA A 91 17.42 -20.89 5.13
N PRO A 92 17.99 -22.08 5.43
CA PRO A 92 19.39 -22.38 5.75
C PRO A 92 20.21 -22.92 4.57
N LEU A 93 19.71 -22.88 3.34
CA LEU A 93 20.38 -23.44 2.16
C LEU A 93 21.63 -22.60 1.82
N LYS A 94 22.79 -23.27 1.75
CA LYS A 94 24.08 -22.64 1.39
C LYS A 94 24.17 -22.23 -0.09
N ASN A 95 23.30 -22.78 -0.96
CA ASN A 95 23.33 -22.54 -2.40
C ASN A 95 22.05 -21.80 -2.86
N PRO A 96 22.17 -20.85 -3.82
CA PRO A 96 21.02 -20.16 -4.39
C PRO A 96 20.08 -21.14 -5.09
N VAL A 97 18.78 -20.93 -4.94
CA VAL A 97 17.76 -21.74 -5.61
C VAL A 97 17.16 -20.91 -6.74
N ASN A 98 17.13 -21.49 -7.94
CA ASN A 98 16.43 -20.90 -9.07
C ASN A 98 14.93 -20.82 -8.79
N HIS A 99 14.39 -19.64 -8.99
CA HIS A 99 13.01 -19.31 -8.75
C HIS A 99 12.38 -18.73 -10.01
N ILE A 100 11.54 -19.53 -10.65
CA ILE A 100 10.83 -19.18 -11.86
C ILE A 100 9.51 -18.51 -11.53
N PHE A 101 9.14 -17.51 -12.34
CA PHE A 101 7.91 -16.74 -12.21
C PHE A 101 7.36 -16.34 -13.59
N PRO A 102 6.03 -16.14 -13.73
CA PRO A 102 5.43 -15.76 -15.01
C PRO A 102 5.74 -14.29 -15.38
N LEU A 103 6.17 -14.05 -16.62
CA LEU A 103 6.33 -12.71 -17.21
C LEU A 103 5.20 -12.37 -18.18
N LYS A 104 4.88 -13.31 -19.08
CA LYS A 104 3.79 -13.22 -20.05
C LYS A 104 3.09 -14.57 -20.12
N ILE A 105 1.78 -14.59 -19.89
CA ILE A 105 0.96 -15.80 -20.01
C ILE A 105 -0.20 -15.51 -20.96
N VAL A 106 -0.45 -16.41 -21.91
CA VAL A 106 -1.59 -16.30 -22.83
C VAL A 106 -2.88 -16.69 -22.13
N LYS A 107 -4.00 -16.10 -22.56
CA LYS A 107 -5.33 -16.46 -22.03
C LYS A 107 -5.78 -17.85 -22.50
N GLU A 108 -5.40 -18.18 -23.74
CA GLU A 108 -5.75 -19.44 -24.40
C GLU A 108 -4.51 -19.96 -25.12
N GLU A 109 -4.19 -21.23 -24.89
CA GLU A 109 -3.12 -21.92 -25.60
C GLU A 109 -3.65 -22.37 -26.96
N LYS A 110 -3.03 -21.87 -28.04
CA LYS A 110 -3.33 -22.29 -29.40
C LYS A 110 -2.66 -23.63 -29.72
N GLN A 111 -2.99 -24.22 -30.87
CA GLN A 111 -2.44 -25.50 -31.34
C GLN A 111 -0.91 -25.56 -31.25
N ASP A 112 -0.21 -24.50 -31.69
CA ASP A 112 1.24 -24.40 -31.58
C ASP A 112 1.64 -23.57 -30.36
N HIS A 113 1.58 -24.18 -29.19
CA HIS A 113 1.98 -23.53 -27.94
C HIS A 113 3.48 -23.73 -27.62
N PHE A 114 4.08 -22.70 -27.01
CA PHE A 114 5.46 -22.69 -26.52
C PHE A 114 5.53 -22.08 -25.12
N ASP A 115 6.33 -22.72 -24.26
CA ASP A 115 6.72 -22.19 -22.95
C ASP A 115 8.22 -21.85 -22.99
N LEU A 116 8.59 -20.59 -22.71
CA LEU A 116 9.99 -20.10 -22.79
C LEU A 116 10.45 -19.50 -21.46
N ILE A 117 11.74 -19.64 -21.14
CA ILE A 117 12.40 -18.86 -20.08
C ILE A 117 13.09 -17.66 -20.74
N PHE A 118 12.88 -16.47 -20.18
CA PHE A 118 13.60 -15.25 -20.51
C PHE A 118 14.59 -14.94 -19.37
N ILE A 119 15.86 -14.77 -19.74
CA ILE A 119 16.95 -14.49 -18.80
C ILE A 119 17.59 -13.19 -19.23
N MET A 120 17.90 -12.33 -18.26
CA MET A 120 18.55 -11.06 -18.50
C MET A 120 19.71 -10.90 -17.50
N ASN A 121 20.86 -10.47 -17.99
CA ASN A 121 21.96 -9.95 -17.16
C ASN A 121 22.14 -8.45 -17.48
N ALA A 122 23.17 -7.81 -16.92
CA ALA A 122 23.38 -6.36 -17.08
C ALA A 122 23.54 -5.89 -18.54
N GLU A 123 23.92 -6.78 -19.47
CA GLU A 123 24.30 -6.41 -20.84
C GLU A 123 23.47 -7.11 -21.93
N LYS A 124 22.86 -8.27 -21.63
CA LYS A 124 22.28 -9.19 -22.62
C LYS A 124 21.05 -9.90 -22.08
N PHE A 125 20.22 -10.40 -23.00
CA PHE A 125 19.12 -11.31 -22.67
C PHE A 125 19.08 -12.52 -23.60
N HIS A 126 18.52 -13.62 -23.10
CA HIS A 126 18.52 -14.92 -23.74
C HIS A 126 17.20 -15.68 -23.52
N TYR A 127 16.78 -16.46 -24.53
CA TYR A 127 15.60 -17.33 -24.43
C TYR A 127 15.98 -18.80 -24.39
N VAL A 128 15.23 -19.55 -23.59
CA VAL A 128 15.38 -21.00 -23.46
C VAL A 128 14.04 -21.69 -23.58
N TYR A 129 14.01 -22.80 -24.32
CA TYR A 129 12.81 -23.59 -24.52
C TYR A 129 12.51 -24.48 -23.30
N ILE A 130 11.28 -24.45 -22.82
CA ILE A 130 10.79 -25.35 -21.77
C ILE A 130 10.19 -26.59 -22.43
N SER A 131 10.96 -27.67 -22.43
CA SER A 131 10.52 -28.96 -22.97
C SER A 131 9.59 -29.74 -22.02
N ASN A 132 9.62 -29.45 -20.71
CA ASN A 132 8.72 -30.05 -19.74
C ASN A 132 8.46 -29.09 -18.56
N PHE A 133 7.34 -28.39 -18.61
CA PHE A 133 6.97 -27.38 -17.60
C PHE A 133 6.82 -27.98 -16.19
N SER A 134 6.11 -29.09 -16.05
CA SER A 134 5.90 -29.74 -14.75
C SER A 134 7.22 -30.14 -14.09
N ARG A 135 8.17 -30.69 -14.84
CA ARG A 135 9.49 -31.06 -14.32
C ARG A 135 10.30 -29.85 -13.85
N LEU A 136 10.17 -28.72 -14.55
CA LEU A 136 10.88 -27.48 -14.25
C LEU A 136 10.40 -26.87 -12.92
N ILE A 137 9.08 -26.68 -12.77
CA ILE A 137 8.49 -25.97 -11.62
C ILE A 137 8.42 -26.82 -10.35
N ARG A 138 8.41 -28.14 -10.49
CA ARG A 138 8.18 -29.06 -9.36
C ARG A 138 9.08 -28.83 -8.17
N SER A 139 10.38 -28.62 -8.37
CA SER A 139 11.31 -28.36 -7.24
C SER A 139 10.98 -27.10 -6.46
N GLN A 140 10.27 -26.14 -7.04
CA GLN A 140 9.82 -24.94 -6.33
C GLN A 140 8.54 -25.17 -5.49
N LYS A 141 7.80 -26.26 -5.74
CA LYS A 141 6.47 -26.48 -5.15
C LYS A 141 6.35 -27.73 -4.30
N THR A 142 7.02 -28.82 -4.64
CA THR A 142 6.87 -30.10 -3.93
C THR A 142 8.13 -30.97 -3.97
N GLY A 143 8.41 -31.65 -2.86
CA GLY A 143 9.45 -32.67 -2.75
C GLY A 143 8.96 -34.09 -3.08
N HIS A 144 7.65 -34.30 -3.22
CA HIS A 144 7.06 -35.62 -3.47
C HIS A 144 7.44 -36.15 -4.86
N LYS A 145 7.42 -37.49 -5.04
CA LYS A 145 7.82 -38.17 -6.29
C LYS A 145 6.67 -38.47 -7.26
N GLU A 146 5.43 -38.22 -6.87
CA GLU A 146 4.22 -38.47 -7.68
C GLU A 146 4.00 -37.44 -8.81
N SER A 147 3.19 -37.82 -9.80
CA SER A 147 2.75 -36.93 -10.89
C SER A 147 1.74 -35.92 -10.38
N VAL A 148 2.00 -34.64 -10.61
CA VAL A 148 1.13 -33.52 -10.22
C VAL A 148 0.92 -32.59 -11.41
N LEU A 149 -0.29 -32.03 -11.51
CA LEU A 149 -0.66 -31.04 -12.51
C LEU A 149 -0.40 -29.64 -11.96
N PHE A 150 -0.05 -28.70 -12.84
CA PHE A 150 0.22 -27.31 -12.48
C PHE A 150 -0.62 -26.36 -13.30
N CYS A 151 -1.16 -25.32 -12.65
CA CYS A 151 -1.61 -24.14 -13.39
C CYS A 151 -0.39 -23.36 -13.87
N LYS A 152 -0.23 -23.16 -15.18
CA LYS A 152 0.89 -22.38 -15.76
C LYS A 152 0.86 -20.89 -15.39
N THR A 153 -0.29 -20.36 -14.97
CA THR A 153 -0.46 -18.95 -14.61
C THR A 153 0.00 -18.63 -13.18
N CYS A 154 -0.21 -19.55 -12.23
CA CYS A 154 0.03 -19.32 -10.79
C CYS A 154 0.81 -20.44 -10.08
N PHE A 155 1.09 -21.52 -10.78
CA PHE A 155 1.85 -22.69 -10.30
C PHE A 155 1.19 -23.43 -9.12
N THR A 156 -0.11 -23.22 -8.89
CA THR A 156 -0.89 -24.05 -7.96
C THR A 156 -0.92 -25.49 -8.46
N THR A 157 -0.74 -26.42 -7.52
CA THR A 157 -0.64 -27.87 -7.77
C THR A 157 -1.98 -28.56 -7.59
N PHE A 158 -2.26 -29.51 -8.48
CA PHE A 158 -3.41 -30.41 -8.40
C PHE A 158 -2.89 -31.84 -8.52
N ASP A 159 -2.92 -32.58 -7.42
CA ASP A 159 -2.62 -34.00 -7.41
C ASP A 159 -3.85 -34.83 -7.80
N HIS A 160 -3.66 -36.13 -7.96
CA HIS A 160 -4.74 -37.07 -8.23
C HIS A 160 -5.30 -37.71 -6.94
N GLN A 161 -5.01 -37.15 -5.76
CA GLN A 161 -5.53 -37.66 -4.50
C GLN A 161 -7.04 -37.38 -4.41
N ASN A 162 -7.80 -38.33 -3.86
CA ASN A 162 -9.23 -38.15 -3.67
C ASN A 162 -9.48 -37.36 -2.38
N TYR A 163 -9.71 -36.07 -2.51
CA TYR A 163 -10.18 -35.23 -1.41
C TYR A 163 -11.68 -35.40 -1.19
N LYS A 164 -12.11 -35.44 0.08
CA LYS A 164 -13.52 -35.72 0.44
C LYS A 164 -14.52 -34.69 -0.10
N TYR A 165 -14.14 -33.40 -0.11
CA TYR A 165 -15.03 -32.28 -0.46
C TYR A 165 -14.40 -31.26 -1.42
N LYS A 166 -13.28 -31.65 -2.07
CA LYS A 166 -12.55 -30.81 -3.04
C LYS A 166 -12.31 -31.64 -4.29
N LEU A 167 -12.42 -31.02 -5.47
CA LEU A 167 -12.05 -31.68 -6.72
C LEU A 167 -10.53 -31.94 -6.75
N SER A 168 -10.11 -32.97 -7.48
CA SER A 168 -8.70 -33.29 -7.72
C SER A 168 -8.41 -33.50 -9.22
N GLY A 169 -7.13 -33.59 -9.55
CA GLY A 169 -6.65 -33.84 -10.91
C GLY A 169 -7.07 -32.77 -11.92
N GLU A 170 -7.40 -33.21 -13.13
CA GLU A 170 -7.70 -32.33 -14.27
C GLU A 170 -8.95 -31.48 -14.05
N LYS A 171 -10.01 -32.06 -13.48
CA LYS A 171 -11.26 -31.34 -13.17
C LYS A 171 -11.03 -30.17 -12.21
N ALA A 172 -10.15 -30.35 -11.22
CA ALA A 172 -9.78 -29.29 -10.29
C ALA A 172 -8.98 -28.18 -11.00
N LEU A 173 -8.04 -28.57 -11.87
CA LEU A 173 -7.27 -27.63 -12.66
C LEU A 173 -8.16 -26.81 -13.62
N GLU A 174 -9.15 -27.43 -14.27
CA GLU A 174 -10.10 -26.75 -15.14
C GLU A 174 -10.95 -25.73 -14.37
N GLN A 175 -11.52 -26.12 -13.23
CA GLN A 175 -12.27 -25.21 -12.37
C GLN A 175 -11.41 -24.04 -11.90
N HIS A 176 -10.17 -24.32 -11.50
CA HIS A 176 -9.21 -23.31 -11.11
C HIS A 176 -8.90 -22.34 -12.26
N LYS A 177 -8.61 -22.84 -13.47
CA LYS A 177 -8.28 -22.02 -14.64
C LYS A 177 -9.42 -21.07 -14.99
N ALA A 178 -10.67 -21.48 -14.83
CA ALA A 178 -11.83 -20.63 -15.07
C ALA A 178 -11.87 -19.37 -14.17
N ILE A 179 -11.28 -19.43 -12.97
CA ILE A 179 -11.18 -18.28 -12.06
C ILE A 179 -9.81 -17.60 -12.20
N CYS A 180 -8.73 -18.37 -12.08
CA CYS A 180 -7.35 -17.88 -12.11
C CYS A 180 -7.00 -17.18 -13.42
N GLY A 181 -7.49 -17.66 -14.57
CA GLY A 181 -7.22 -17.07 -15.89
C GLY A 181 -7.85 -15.69 -16.11
N SER A 182 -8.82 -15.30 -15.27
CA SER A 182 -9.39 -13.94 -15.28
C SER A 182 -8.46 -12.91 -14.64
N HIS A 183 -7.48 -13.36 -13.85
CA HIS A 183 -6.53 -12.50 -13.14
C HIS A 183 -5.21 -12.37 -13.90
N LYS A 184 -4.46 -11.30 -13.59
CA LYS A 184 -3.07 -11.16 -14.04
C LYS A 184 -2.24 -12.33 -13.51
N ALA A 185 -1.38 -12.88 -14.36
CA ALA A 185 -0.44 -13.92 -13.97
C ALA A 185 0.47 -13.43 -12.83
N ILE A 186 0.52 -14.20 -11.75
CA ILE A 186 1.33 -13.94 -10.57
C ILE A 186 1.81 -15.25 -9.99
N LEU A 187 2.89 -15.22 -9.22
CA LEU A 187 3.21 -16.33 -8.33
C LEU A 187 2.62 -16.05 -6.94
N PRO A 188 1.54 -16.74 -6.52
CA PRO A 188 0.99 -16.58 -5.19
C PRO A 188 1.96 -17.14 -4.15
N LEU A 189 2.31 -16.32 -3.17
CA LEU A 189 3.01 -16.72 -1.95
C LEU A 189 1.96 -16.88 -0.86
N MET A 190 1.51 -18.11 -0.66
CA MET A 190 0.53 -18.44 0.38
C MET A 190 1.24 -18.59 1.73
N PRO A 191 0.61 -18.16 2.84
CA PRO A 191 1.13 -18.39 4.17
C PRO A 191 1.13 -19.90 4.50
N PRO A 192 2.02 -20.36 5.40
CA PRO A 192 1.96 -21.72 5.93
C PRO A 192 0.59 -22.04 6.56
N VAL A 193 0.25 -23.32 6.62
CA VAL A 193 -0.97 -23.80 7.31
C VAL A 193 -0.93 -23.38 8.78
N ASN A 194 -2.08 -22.99 9.34
CA ASN A 194 -2.25 -22.49 10.71
C ASN A 194 -1.50 -21.19 11.03
N THR A 195 -1.11 -20.42 10.01
CA THR A 195 -0.55 -19.08 10.24
C THR A 195 -1.64 -18.15 10.74
N LYS A 196 -1.40 -17.53 11.89
CA LYS A 196 -2.31 -16.54 12.47
C LYS A 196 -1.67 -15.16 12.49
N LEU A 197 -2.45 -14.17 12.08
CA LEU A 197 -2.15 -12.76 12.23
C LEU A 197 -2.66 -12.27 13.57
N LYS A 198 -1.80 -11.59 14.33
CA LYS A 198 -2.13 -10.97 15.62
C LYS A 198 -1.23 -9.78 15.89
N PHE A 199 -1.61 -8.96 16.86
CA PHE A 199 -0.77 -7.83 17.26
C PHE A 199 0.56 -8.31 17.85
N ASN A 200 1.67 -7.88 17.22
CA ASN A 200 3.03 -8.19 17.66
C ASN A 200 3.91 -6.95 17.85
N ASN A 201 3.46 -5.78 17.39
CA ASN A 201 4.26 -4.56 17.30
C ASN A 201 4.22 -3.73 18.59
N PHE A 202 4.43 -4.36 19.75
CA PHE A 202 4.38 -3.68 21.06
C PHE A 202 5.38 -2.53 21.20
N LYS A 203 6.51 -2.60 20.48
CA LYS A 203 7.49 -1.49 20.44
C LYS A 203 6.89 -0.18 19.90
N ASN A 204 5.87 -0.26 19.05
CA ASN A 204 5.22 0.91 18.47
C ASN A 204 4.29 1.63 19.48
N ALA A 205 4.07 1.04 20.67
CA ALA A 205 3.38 1.69 21.77
C ALA A 205 4.29 2.66 22.55
N ILE A 206 5.60 2.62 22.31
CA ILE A 206 6.57 3.55 22.88
C ILE A 206 6.76 4.68 21.86
N ARG A 207 6.65 5.94 22.29
CA ARG A 207 6.87 7.09 21.41
C ARG A 207 8.28 7.02 20.80
N HIS A 208 8.38 7.19 19.49
CA HIS A 208 9.65 7.21 18.76
C HIS A 208 10.56 8.29 19.35
N PRO A 209 11.82 7.98 19.72
CA PRO A 209 12.65 8.90 20.50
C PRO A 209 12.99 10.21 19.80
N ILE A 210 13.22 10.17 18.48
CA ILE A 210 13.59 11.34 17.68
C ILE A 210 12.93 11.23 16.30
N VAL A 211 12.34 12.32 15.81
CA VAL A 211 11.76 12.43 14.46
C VAL A 211 12.29 13.69 13.78
N ILE A 212 12.16 13.78 12.45
CA ILE A 212 12.55 14.96 11.67
C ILE A 212 11.32 15.44 10.90
N TYR A 213 11.11 16.76 10.84
CA TYR A 213 10.14 17.41 9.95
C TYR A 213 10.89 18.27 8.97
N ALA A 214 10.50 18.23 7.70
CA ALA A 214 11.19 18.95 6.64
C ALA A 214 10.23 19.39 5.55
N ASP A 215 10.64 20.39 4.80
CA ASP A 215 9.95 20.90 3.61
C ASP A 215 10.95 21.51 2.61
N PHE A 216 10.53 21.64 1.35
CA PHE A 216 11.27 22.37 0.32
C PHE A 216 10.43 23.52 -0.20
N GLU A 217 11.11 24.61 -0.59
CA GLU A 217 10.52 25.57 -1.52
C GLU A 217 11.28 25.54 -2.84
N ASP A 218 10.58 25.86 -3.91
CA ASP A 218 11.11 25.82 -5.26
C ASP A 218 10.72 27.06 -6.08
N MET A 219 11.55 27.34 -7.07
CA MET A 219 11.24 28.32 -8.11
C MET A 219 10.43 27.66 -9.21
N LEU A 220 9.47 28.40 -9.75
CA LEU A 220 8.68 27.99 -10.91
C LEU A 220 9.33 28.52 -12.19
N VAL A 221 10.39 27.86 -12.64
CA VAL A 221 11.11 28.27 -13.86
C VAL A 221 10.23 28.02 -15.08
N LYS A 222 9.78 29.09 -15.73
CA LYS A 222 8.91 29.02 -16.92
C LYS A 222 9.58 28.24 -18.05
N THR A 223 8.82 27.33 -18.66
CA THR A 223 9.26 26.51 -19.78
C THR A 223 8.10 26.27 -20.75
N ASN A 224 8.41 25.81 -21.96
CA ASN A 224 7.43 25.43 -22.99
C ASN A 224 7.78 24.07 -23.59
N GLU A 225 8.34 23.17 -22.77
CA GLU A 225 8.77 21.85 -23.20
C GLU A 225 7.57 20.98 -23.60
N GLN A 226 7.57 20.42 -24.80
CA GLN A 226 6.55 19.47 -25.23
C GLN A 226 6.84 18.06 -24.70
N LYS A 227 5.92 17.53 -23.87
CA LYS A 227 5.97 16.16 -23.39
C LYS A 227 4.96 15.30 -24.15
N GLY A 228 5.38 14.82 -25.32
CA GLY A 228 4.52 14.12 -26.28
C GLY A 228 3.62 15.10 -27.05
N ASN A 229 2.59 14.58 -27.73
CA ASN A 229 1.85 15.38 -28.72
C ASN A 229 0.83 16.37 -28.12
N ASN A 230 0.38 16.15 -26.88
CA ASN A 230 -0.78 16.87 -26.30
C ASN A 230 -0.48 17.56 -24.96
N THR A 231 0.76 17.54 -24.47
CA THR A 231 1.10 18.09 -23.16
C THR A 231 2.27 19.05 -23.29
N VAL A 232 2.07 20.28 -22.86
CA VAL A 232 3.12 21.30 -22.74
C VAL A 232 3.40 21.48 -21.26
N VAL A 233 4.66 21.36 -20.88
CA VAL A 233 5.12 21.70 -19.53
C VAL A 233 5.24 23.22 -19.46
N ILE A 234 4.49 23.84 -18.55
CA ILE A 234 4.46 25.29 -18.36
C ILE A 234 5.55 25.78 -17.42
N ASN A 235 5.84 25.02 -16.36
CA ASN A 235 6.81 25.37 -15.34
C ASN A 235 7.66 24.14 -15.00
N LYS A 236 8.95 24.37 -14.78
CA LYS A 236 9.88 23.40 -14.20
C LYS A 236 10.18 23.84 -12.77
N HIS A 237 9.85 22.95 -11.85
CA HIS A 237 10.08 23.10 -10.42
C HIS A 237 11.58 22.88 -10.11
N VAL A 238 12.25 23.90 -9.58
CA VAL A 238 13.69 23.87 -9.22
C VAL A 238 13.85 24.19 -7.74
N PRO A 239 14.32 23.25 -6.90
CA PRO A 239 14.49 23.49 -5.46
C PRO A 239 15.36 24.71 -5.19
N MET A 240 14.84 25.68 -4.44
CA MET A 240 15.56 26.91 -4.09
C MET A 240 15.98 26.93 -2.63
N SER A 241 15.21 26.31 -1.74
CA SER A 241 15.55 26.18 -0.33
C SER A 241 14.99 24.90 0.26
N PHE A 242 15.52 24.51 1.42
CA PHE A 242 14.96 23.47 2.26
C PHE A 242 15.00 23.89 3.72
N GLY A 243 14.05 23.39 4.49
CA GLY A 243 14.01 23.56 5.93
C GLY A 243 13.83 22.22 6.62
N PHE A 244 14.46 22.02 7.79
CA PHE A 244 14.12 20.90 8.66
C PHE A 244 14.31 21.21 10.14
N VAL A 245 13.56 20.51 11.00
CA VAL A 245 13.73 20.51 12.45
C VAL A 245 13.81 19.09 12.98
N VAL A 246 14.75 18.84 13.89
CA VAL A 246 14.89 17.55 14.57
C VAL A 246 14.16 17.65 15.91
N LYS A 247 13.12 16.83 16.07
CA LYS A 247 12.29 16.80 17.26
C LYS A 247 12.59 15.57 18.13
N PRO A 248 13.41 15.69 19.18
CA PRO A 248 13.51 14.67 20.20
C PRO A 248 12.26 14.64 21.09
N ARG A 249 11.99 13.48 21.67
CA ARG A 249 11.00 13.32 22.75
C ARG A 249 11.49 14.10 23.98
N GLU A 250 10.55 14.68 24.73
CA GLU A 250 10.84 15.58 25.87
C GLU A 250 11.74 14.99 26.96
N ASP A 251 11.77 13.66 27.12
CA ASP A 251 12.58 13.00 28.16
C ASP A 251 13.99 12.62 27.68
N VAL A 252 14.36 12.87 26.42
CA VAL A 252 15.72 12.60 25.93
C VAL A 252 16.67 13.59 26.61
N PRO A 253 17.69 13.12 27.35
CA PRO A 253 18.58 14.01 28.09
C PRO A 253 19.30 15.02 27.18
N LEU A 254 19.31 16.29 27.58
CA LEU A 254 19.97 17.38 26.84
C LEU A 254 21.46 17.10 26.67
N GLU A 255 22.11 16.51 27.67
CA GLU A 255 23.53 16.16 27.63
C GLU A 255 23.84 15.15 26.51
N LEU A 256 22.90 14.25 26.19
CA LEU A 256 23.05 13.33 25.05
C LEU A 256 22.87 14.05 23.73
N LEU A 257 21.89 14.96 23.62
CA LEU A 257 21.64 15.73 22.41
C LEU A 257 22.85 16.62 22.07
N GLU A 258 23.41 17.29 23.08
CA GLU A 258 24.63 18.11 22.97
C GLU A 258 25.85 17.24 22.61
N ARG A 259 26.07 16.13 23.33
CA ARG A 259 27.20 15.22 23.09
C ARG A 259 27.27 14.72 21.64
N PHE A 260 26.13 14.46 21.01
CA PHE A 260 26.05 13.97 19.64
C PHE A 260 25.79 15.09 18.61
N ASN A 261 25.79 16.36 19.03
CA ASN A 261 25.56 17.54 18.19
C ASN A 261 24.27 17.44 17.37
N ILE A 262 23.16 17.09 18.02
CA ILE A 262 21.84 17.05 17.40
C ILE A 262 21.32 18.49 17.23
N PRO A 263 20.99 18.94 16.01
CA PRO A 263 20.51 20.30 15.79
C PRO A 263 19.08 20.44 16.31
N LEU A 264 18.88 21.23 17.37
CA LEU A 264 17.56 21.46 17.98
C LEU A 264 16.85 22.70 17.40
N ALA A 265 17.59 23.63 16.80
CA ALA A 265 17.02 24.76 16.07
C ALA A 265 16.66 24.35 14.64
N PRO A 266 15.63 24.95 14.02
CA PRO A 266 15.34 24.79 12.60
C PRO A 266 16.56 25.14 11.76
N VAL A 267 16.91 24.24 10.84
CA VAL A 267 17.96 24.44 9.85
C VAL A 267 17.27 24.87 8.56
N ILE A 268 17.55 26.09 8.12
CA ILE A 268 17.08 26.63 6.84
C ILE A 268 18.29 26.85 5.94
N TYR A 269 18.19 26.41 4.70
CA TYR A 269 19.20 26.65 3.69
C TYR A 269 18.54 27.13 2.40
N ARG A 270 19.01 28.28 1.91
CA ARG A 270 18.67 28.83 0.59
C ARG A 270 19.87 28.70 -0.34
N GLY A 271 19.64 28.18 -1.54
CA GLY A 271 20.62 28.16 -2.61
C GLY A 271 20.86 29.55 -3.20
N SER A 272 21.65 29.58 -4.26
CA SER A 272 21.87 30.78 -5.07
C SER A 272 22.21 30.37 -6.50
N GLU A 273 22.37 31.35 -7.39
CA GLU A 273 22.78 31.10 -8.78
C GLU A 273 24.07 30.26 -8.87
N GLY A 274 25.01 30.46 -7.93
CA GLY A 274 26.26 29.67 -7.83
C GLY A 274 26.17 28.38 -7.02
N ALA A 275 25.04 28.09 -6.37
CA ALA A 275 24.86 26.97 -5.44
C ALA A 275 23.48 26.30 -5.59
N GLN A 276 23.24 25.70 -6.75
CA GLN A 276 21.93 25.15 -7.15
C GLN A 276 21.68 23.70 -6.68
N ASP A 277 22.69 23.03 -6.10
CA ASP A 277 22.61 21.64 -5.61
C ASP A 277 21.83 21.51 -4.27
N VAL A 278 20.70 22.21 -4.14
CA VAL A 278 19.91 22.32 -2.91
C VAL A 278 19.43 20.95 -2.41
N ALA A 279 18.83 20.13 -3.29
CA ALA A 279 18.34 18.80 -2.95
C ALA A 279 19.48 17.84 -2.52
N ARG A 280 20.63 17.91 -3.19
CA ARG A 280 21.81 17.11 -2.83
C ARG A 280 22.34 17.48 -1.45
N ARG A 281 22.41 18.79 -1.15
CA ARG A 281 22.83 19.28 0.15
C ARG A 281 21.87 18.82 1.25
N PHE A 282 20.56 18.91 1.03
CA PHE A 282 19.56 18.36 1.94
C PHE A 282 19.80 16.88 2.25
N VAL A 283 19.99 16.04 1.22
CA VAL A 283 20.25 14.61 1.41
C VAL A 283 21.50 14.39 2.26
N ASN A 284 22.59 15.12 1.99
CA ASN A 284 23.82 15.03 2.77
C ASN A 284 23.62 15.42 4.24
N GLU A 285 22.92 16.52 4.51
CA GLU A 285 22.65 17.00 5.87
C GLU A 285 21.75 16.04 6.65
N ILE A 286 20.67 15.54 6.03
CA ILE A 286 19.78 14.55 6.66
C ILE A 286 20.49 13.22 6.92
N VAL A 287 21.37 12.79 6.02
CA VAL A 287 22.18 11.58 6.24
C VAL A 287 23.16 11.78 7.39
N ASP A 288 23.79 12.96 7.52
CA ASP A 288 24.67 13.29 8.64
C ASP A 288 23.91 13.32 9.98
N VAL A 289 22.77 14.02 10.03
CA VAL A 289 21.86 14.01 11.19
C VAL A 289 21.42 12.59 11.53
N GLY A 290 21.08 11.78 10.52
CA GLY A 290 20.73 10.37 10.69
C GLY A 290 21.86 9.56 11.35
N ARG A 291 23.13 9.81 10.99
CA ARG A 291 24.28 9.11 11.59
C ARG A 291 24.47 9.52 13.04
N LYS A 292 24.30 10.80 13.37
CA LYS A 292 24.34 11.30 14.75
C LYS A 292 23.23 10.66 15.61
N ILE A 293 22.01 10.58 15.07
CA ILE A 293 20.88 9.91 15.72
C ILE A 293 21.15 8.40 15.89
N GLU A 294 21.73 7.72 14.91
CA GLU A 294 22.10 6.30 15.04
C GLU A 294 23.08 6.09 16.22
N GLN A 295 24.07 6.96 16.37
CA GLN A 295 25.02 6.89 17.49
C GLN A 295 24.34 7.15 18.82
N LEU A 296 23.47 8.17 18.90
CA LEU A 296 22.68 8.47 20.09
C LEU A 296 21.82 7.27 20.51
N LEU A 297 21.08 6.67 19.58
CA LEU A 297 20.19 5.53 19.85
C LEU A 297 20.93 4.23 20.23
N LYS A 298 22.24 4.15 19.98
CA LYS A 298 23.09 3.04 20.46
C LYS A 298 23.52 3.20 21.92
N THR A 299 23.31 4.37 22.52
CA THR A 299 23.60 4.61 23.94
C THR A 299 22.74 3.72 24.82
N ASN A 300 23.32 3.17 25.88
CA ASN A 300 22.63 2.39 26.90
C ASN A 300 23.00 2.94 28.29
N VAL A 301 22.23 3.94 28.73
CA VAL A 301 22.30 4.50 30.07
C VAL A 301 21.89 3.44 31.08
N ALA A 302 22.64 3.34 32.18
CA ALA A 302 22.37 2.39 33.24
C ALA A 302 20.97 2.60 33.82
N MET A 303 20.30 1.50 34.17
CA MET A 303 18.94 1.56 34.70
C MET A 303 18.91 2.23 36.07
N VAL A 304 17.97 3.16 36.24
CA VAL A 304 17.68 3.83 37.51
C VAL A 304 16.30 3.37 37.96
N MET A 305 16.20 2.89 39.20
CA MET A 305 14.95 2.45 39.83
C MET A 305 14.78 3.13 41.18
N THR A 306 13.57 3.58 41.45
CA THR A 306 13.13 3.98 42.79
C THR A 306 12.78 2.74 43.64
N GLU A 307 12.78 2.89 44.96
CA GLU A 307 12.43 1.79 45.88
C GLU A 307 11.01 1.24 45.62
N ALA A 308 10.07 2.12 45.28
CA ALA A 308 8.70 1.74 44.90
C ALA A 308 8.66 0.89 43.61
N GLU A 309 9.48 1.21 42.61
CA GLU A 309 9.59 0.43 41.38
C GLU A 309 10.26 -0.93 41.61
N GLU A 310 11.22 -1.00 42.53
CA GLU A 310 11.81 -2.28 42.93
C GLU A 310 10.79 -3.20 43.61
N ILE A 311 9.95 -2.63 44.49
CA ILE A 311 8.83 -3.35 45.11
C ILE A 311 7.84 -3.80 44.04
N LYS A 312 7.39 -2.89 43.15
CA LYS A 312 6.49 -3.21 42.03
C LYS A 312 7.05 -4.35 41.18
N HIS A 313 8.34 -4.27 40.84
CA HIS A 313 9.01 -5.32 40.09
C HIS A 313 8.97 -6.63 40.85
N ARG A 314 9.36 -6.66 42.12
CA ARG A 314 9.41 -7.88 42.95
C ARG A 314 8.05 -8.56 43.06
N GLU A 315 6.99 -7.80 43.29
CA GLU A 315 5.62 -8.29 43.49
C GLU A 315 4.92 -8.72 42.20
N CYS A 316 5.37 -8.21 41.04
CA CYS A 316 4.74 -8.51 39.75
C CYS A 316 4.84 -10.01 39.39
N LYS A 317 3.70 -10.71 39.28
CA LYS A 317 3.63 -12.16 38.99
C LYS A 317 3.47 -12.50 37.51
N TYR A 318 3.07 -11.54 36.69
CA TYR A 318 2.73 -11.72 35.28
C TYR A 318 3.41 -10.66 34.40
N CYS A 319 3.81 -11.03 33.19
CA CYS A 319 4.36 -10.08 32.21
C CYS A 319 3.36 -8.96 31.91
N GLU A 320 3.78 -7.69 32.04
CA GLU A 320 2.90 -6.55 31.81
C GLU A 320 2.42 -6.45 30.34
N ILE A 321 3.11 -7.10 29.39
CA ILE A 321 2.72 -7.20 27.97
C ILE A 321 1.90 -8.45 27.67
N CYS A 322 2.50 -9.65 27.73
CA CYS A 322 1.81 -10.87 27.27
C CYS A 322 0.89 -11.49 28.33
N LYS A 323 0.89 -10.96 29.56
CA LYS A 323 0.11 -11.46 30.70
C LYS A 323 0.44 -12.89 31.14
N CYS A 324 1.44 -13.55 30.53
CA CYS A 324 1.91 -14.86 30.96
C CYS A 324 2.61 -14.79 32.33
N SER A 325 2.49 -15.85 33.11
CA SER A 325 3.16 -15.99 34.41
C SER A 325 4.68 -16.08 34.27
N PHE A 326 5.40 -15.48 35.23
CA PHE A 326 6.86 -15.58 35.35
C PHE A 326 7.35 -16.92 35.88
N ILE A 327 6.46 -17.81 36.31
CA ILE A 327 6.85 -19.19 36.69
C ILE A 327 7.45 -19.92 35.49
N GLN A 328 6.93 -19.66 34.29
CA GLN A 328 7.35 -20.30 33.04
C GLN A 328 8.34 -19.47 32.22
N ASN A 329 8.60 -18.21 32.60
CA ASN A 329 9.38 -17.28 31.80
C ASN A 329 10.29 -16.43 32.69
N GLN A 330 11.54 -16.21 32.26
CA GLN A 330 12.47 -15.34 32.96
C GLN A 330 11.92 -13.90 33.08
N LYS A 331 11.78 -13.45 34.32
CA LYS A 331 11.36 -12.10 34.70
C LYS A 331 12.53 -11.12 34.52
N VAL A 332 12.28 -10.02 33.81
CA VAL A 332 13.29 -9.00 33.49
C VAL A 332 12.75 -7.60 33.72
N LYS A 333 13.66 -6.65 33.94
CA LYS A 333 13.38 -5.23 34.10
C LYS A 333 13.57 -4.54 32.74
N ASP A 334 12.50 -3.98 32.18
CA ASP A 334 12.55 -3.15 30.96
C ASP A 334 12.84 -1.70 31.36
N HIS A 335 13.75 -1.04 30.65
CA HIS A 335 14.12 0.36 30.88
C HIS A 335 14.36 1.11 29.58
N CYS A 336 14.29 2.44 29.67
CA CYS A 336 14.72 3.29 28.57
C CYS A 336 16.24 3.35 28.51
N HIS A 337 16.83 2.93 27.39
CA HIS A 337 18.28 3.01 27.19
C HIS A 337 18.81 4.46 27.08
N LEU A 338 17.95 5.46 26.86
CA LEU A 338 18.35 6.86 26.76
C LEU A 338 18.27 7.58 28.12
N THR A 339 17.24 7.29 28.92
CA THR A 339 17.03 7.97 30.21
C THR A 339 17.45 7.14 31.42
N GLY A 340 17.68 5.84 31.24
CA GLY A 340 17.87 4.88 32.33
C GLY A 340 16.56 4.51 33.06
N GLN A 341 15.45 5.21 32.84
CA GLN A 341 14.23 5.00 33.62
C GLN A 341 13.61 3.63 33.40
N PHE A 342 13.26 2.97 34.52
CA PHE A 342 12.47 1.75 34.51
C PHE A 342 11.09 2.00 33.90
N ARG A 343 10.62 1.05 33.09
CA ARG A 343 9.33 1.13 32.40
C ARG A 343 8.33 0.15 32.97
N GLN A 344 8.72 -1.13 33.04
CA GLN A 344 7.80 -2.23 33.34
C GLN A 344 8.55 -3.54 33.56
N THR A 345 7.84 -4.50 34.14
CA THR A 345 8.30 -5.86 34.39
C THR A 345 7.80 -6.81 33.31
N LEU A 346 8.73 -7.38 32.55
CA LEU A 346 8.42 -8.19 31.36
C LEU A 346 9.02 -9.58 31.45
N CYS A 347 8.55 -10.47 30.58
CA CYS A 347 9.29 -11.70 30.29
C CYS A 347 10.40 -11.39 29.29
N SER A 348 11.48 -12.17 29.34
CA SER A 348 12.65 -12.00 28.46
C SER A 348 12.26 -11.91 26.97
N SER A 349 11.31 -12.76 26.52
CA SER A 349 10.84 -12.75 25.12
C SER A 349 10.08 -11.49 24.71
N CYS A 350 9.27 -10.91 25.61
CA CYS A 350 8.61 -9.61 25.37
C CYS A 350 9.61 -8.46 25.39
N ASN A 351 10.55 -8.47 26.33
CA ASN A 351 11.60 -7.45 26.42
C ASN A 351 12.44 -7.40 25.14
N LEU A 352 12.85 -8.56 24.61
CA LEU A 352 13.59 -8.65 23.35
C LEU A 352 12.82 -8.16 22.11
N LYS A 353 11.49 -8.00 22.20
CA LYS A 353 10.68 -7.40 21.12
C LYS A 353 10.64 -5.88 21.20
N LEU A 354 10.93 -5.27 22.35
CA LEU A 354 11.02 -3.81 22.55
C LEU A 354 12.38 -3.26 22.10
N LYS A 355 12.81 -3.63 20.89
CA LYS A 355 14.09 -3.17 20.34
C LYS A 355 14.01 -1.68 20.04
N GLN A 356 15.11 -0.98 20.31
CA GLN A 356 15.31 0.39 19.85
C GLN A 356 15.06 0.49 18.33
N PRO A 357 14.45 1.60 17.86
CA PRO A 357 14.23 1.81 16.44
C PRO A 357 15.56 1.79 15.68
N LYS A 358 15.53 1.13 14.52
CA LYS A 358 16.65 1.07 13.58
C LYS A 358 16.46 2.03 12.41
N PHE A 359 15.71 3.11 12.64
CA PHE A 359 15.45 4.13 11.66
C PHE A 359 15.11 5.45 12.36
N VAL A 360 15.19 6.54 11.62
CA VAL A 360 14.58 7.83 11.97
C VAL A 360 13.58 8.20 10.88
N PRO A 361 12.32 8.54 11.23
CA PRO A 361 11.37 9.06 10.26
C PRO A 361 11.64 10.54 9.97
N CYS A 362 11.64 10.89 8.68
CA CYS A 362 11.70 12.25 8.17
C CYS A 362 10.36 12.54 7.48
N PHE A 363 9.58 13.44 8.07
CA PHE A 363 8.23 13.75 7.69
C PHE A 363 8.19 14.97 6.77
N PHE A 364 7.44 14.83 5.70
CA PHE A 364 7.09 15.88 4.75
C PHE A 364 5.57 15.88 4.59
N HIS A 365 4.97 17.02 4.27
CA HIS A 365 3.55 17.09 3.97
C HIS A 365 3.33 17.02 2.45
N ASN A 366 2.62 16.00 1.96
CA ASN A 366 2.38 15.77 0.53
C ASN A 366 3.63 15.31 -0.27
N LEU A 367 4.62 14.72 0.41
CA LEU A 367 5.87 14.18 -0.14
C LEU A 367 5.70 13.41 -1.45
N SER A 368 4.72 12.49 -1.51
CA SER A 368 4.50 11.58 -2.65
C SER A 368 4.31 12.31 -3.98
N ASN A 369 3.83 13.54 -3.95
CA ASN A 369 3.44 14.31 -5.12
C ASN A 369 4.44 15.42 -5.48
N TYR A 370 5.37 15.75 -4.59
CA TYR A 370 6.24 16.92 -4.74
C TYR A 370 7.70 16.58 -4.41
N ASP A 371 8.10 16.65 -3.15
CA ASP A 371 9.51 16.64 -2.72
C ASP A 371 10.22 15.32 -3.01
N ALA A 372 9.46 14.22 -3.10
CA ALA A 372 10.00 12.92 -3.44
C ALA A 372 10.76 12.95 -4.78
N HIS A 373 10.32 13.78 -5.73
CA HIS A 373 10.96 13.90 -7.04
C HIS A 373 12.36 14.51 -6.95
N PHE A 374 12.59 15.45 -6.03
CA PHE A 374 13.90 16.07 -5.80
C PHE A 374 14.83 15.15 -4.99
N ILE A 375 14.28 14.49 -3.96
CA ILE A 375 15.09 13.70 -3.04
C ILE A 375 15.57 12.42 -3.73
N VAL A 376 14.67 11.69 -4.41
CA VAL A 376 14.97 10.36 -4.96
C VAL A 376 16.08 10.40 -6.00
N THR A 377 16.18 11.45 -6.80
CA THR A 377 17.23 11.62 -7.81
C THR A 377 18.62 11.79 -7.18
N GLU A 378 18.69 12.33 -5.96
CA GLU A 378 19.94 12.56 -5.24
C GLU A 378 20.33 11.44 -4.27
N LEU A 379 19.51 10.38 -4.10
CA LEU A 379 19.83 9.28 -3.18
C LEU A 379 20.89 8.30 -3.72
N GLY A 380 21.15 8.29 -5.03
CA GLY A 380 22.01 7.33 -5.74
C GLY A 380 23.51 7.66 -5.74
N TYR A 381 23.95 8.65 -4.97
CA TYR A 381 25.35 9.12 -4.97
C TYR A 381 26.36 8.15 -4.32
N ASP A 382 25.88 7.14 -3.59
CA ASP A 382 26.71 6.11 -2.96
C ASP A 382 26.16 4.68 -3.20
N SER A 383 26.93 3.66 -2.83
CA SER A 383 26.55 2.25 -2.98
C SER A 383 25.58 1.73 -1.91
N LYS A 384 25.05 2.60 -1.04
CA LYS A 384 24.12 2.17 0.01
C LYS A 384 22.74 1.91 -0.56
N THR A 385 22.15 0.81 -0.13
CA THR A 385 20.82 0.36 -0.54
C THR A 385 19.74 1.42 -0.30
N ILE A 386 18.85 1.55 -1.29
CA ILE A 386 17.62 2.32 -1.20
C ILE A 386 16.47 1.32 -1.24
N THR A 387 15.47 1.53 -0.38
CA THR A 387 14.25 0.71 -0.38
C THR A 387 13.06 1.61 -0.66
N VAL A 388 12.15 1.15 -1.51
CA VAL A 388 10.99 1.92 -1.95
C VAL A 388 9.70 1.14 -1.73
N ILE A 389 8.64 1.86 -1.40
CA ILE A 389 7.27 1.36 -1.40
C ILE A 389 6.52 2.10 -2.51
N PRO A 390 6.54 1.59 -3.75
CA PRO A 390 5.94 2.28 -4.88
C PRO A 390 4.41 2.21 -4.84
N ASN A 391 3.76 3.32 -5.18
CA ASN A 391 2.35 3.36 -5.51
C ASN A 391 2.15 3.29 -7.04
N SER A 392 3.00 4.01 -7.78
CA SER A 392 3.14 3.93 -9.22
C SER A 392 4.63 3.99 -9.59
N LYS A 393 4.96 4.08 -10.89
CA LYS A 393 6.34 4.31 -11.35
C LYS A 393 6.86 5.71 -10.97
N GLU A 394 5.96 6.65 -10.67
CA GLU A 394 6.29 8.05 -10.42
C GLU A 394 6.03 8.46 -8.96
N LYS A 395 5.10 7.79 -8.26
CA LYS A 395 4.71 8.14 -6.89
C LYS A 395 5.09 7.04 -5.91
N PHE A 396 5.78 7.42 -4.84
CA PHE A 396 6.20 6.52 -3.75
C PHE A 396 5.36 6.78 -2.49
N ILE A 397 4.85 5.72 -1.86
CA ILE A 397 4.22 5.82 -0.53
C ILE A 397 5.28 6.24 0.50
N SER A 398 6.46 5.67 0.39
CA SER A 398 7.64 5.98 1.20
C SER A 398 8.87 5.40 0.53
N PHE A 399 10.03 5.98 0.84
CA PHE A 399 11.33 5.43 0.50
C PHE A 399 12.26 5.58 1.70
N SER A 400 13.29 4.74 1.77
CA SER A 400 14.27 4.76 2.86
C SER A 400 15.68 4.56 2.34
N LYS A 401 16.60 5.37 2.85
CA LYS A 401 18.03 5.29 2.56
C LYS A 401 18.75 4.63 3.73
N TYR A 402 19.54 3.59 3.44
CA TYR A 402 20.45 3.04 4.43
C TYR A 402 21.64 3.97 4.62
N ILE A 403 21.86 4.40 5.86
CA ILE A 403 23.04 5.21 6.24
C ILE A 403 24.13 4.34 6.88
N SER A 404 23.74 3.18 7.42
CA SER A 404 24.62 2.11 7.88
C SER A 404 24.08 0.74 7.43
N SER A 405 24.74 -0.36 7.76
CA SER A 405 24.25 -1.71 7.43
C SER A 405 22.95 -2.07 8.15
N THR A 406 22.56 -1.31 9.18
CA THR A 406 21.38 -1.63 10.00
C THR A 406 20.44 -0.47 10.26
N PHE A 407 20.79 0.76 9.88
CA PHE A 407 20.01 1.96 10.19
C PHE A 407 19.61 2.73 8.93
N THR A 408 18.37 3.23 8.91
CA THR A 408 17.83 3.97 7.76
C THR A 408 17.25 5.33 8.14
N VAL A 409 17.30 6.27 7.20
CA VAL A 409 16.39 7.43 7.21
C VAL A 409 15.17 7.04 6.37
N ARG A 410 13.97 7.24 6.92
CA ARG A 410 12.71 6.87 6.27
C ARG A 410 11.90 8.13 5.97
N PHE A 411 11.68 8.41 4.70
CA PHE A 411 10.89 9.57 4.27
C PHE A 411 9.40 9.20 4.25
N ILE A 412 8.58 9.96 4.97
CA ILE A 412 7.17 9.66 5.21
C ILE A 412 6.30 10.86 4.85
N ASP A 413 5.23 10.58 4.11
CA ASP A 413 4.21 11.56 3.76
C ASP A 413 3.14 11.67 4.85
N THR A 414 3.08 12.80 5.54
CA THR A 414 2.07 13.06 6.58
C THR A 414 0.66 13.20 6.01
N PHE A 415 0.49 13.54 4.72
CA PHE A 415 -0.81 13.62 4.06
C PHE A 415 -1.50 12.25 3.98
N ARG A 416 -0.73 11.15 4.06
CA ARG A 416 -1.25 9.77 4.14
C ARG A 416 -1.86 9.42 5.50
N PHE A 417 -1.71 10.30 6.48
CA PHE A 417 -2.35 10.23 7.79
C PHE A 417 -3.44 11.28 7.94
N MET A 418 -3.18 12.47 7.40
CA MET A 418 -3.98 13.68 7.57
C MET A 418 -4.27 14.30 6.20
N PRO A 419 -5.29 13.82 5.47
CA PRO A 419 -5.54 14.20 4.08
C PRO A 419 -6.25 15.57 3.98
N SER A 420 -5.58 16.62 4.45
CA SER A 420 -6.04 18.02 4.40
C SER A 420 -4.83 18.93 4.28
N SER A 421 -4.99 20.15 3.76
CA SER A 421 -3.87 21.08 3.61
C SER A 421 -3.27 21.45 4.98
N LEU A 422 -1.98 21.77 5.01
CA LEU A 422 -1.31 22.23 6.23
C LEU A 422 -2.04 23.44 6.85
N GLN A 423 -2.52 24.38 6.04
CA GLN A 423 -3.34 25.52 6.48
C GLN A 423 -4.62 25.07 7.22
N THR A 424 -5.35 24.09 6.68
CA THR A 424 -6.55 23.55 7.35
C THR A 424 -6.17 22.88 8.66
N LEU A 425 -5.05 22.15 8.67
CA LEU A 425 -4.59 21.41 9.84
C LEU A 425 -4.09 22.34 10.96
N SER A 426 -3.32 23.39 10.64
CA SER A 426 -2.86 24.39 11.61
C SER A 426 -4.03 25.18 12.20
N ASN A 427 -5.02 25.56 11.38
CA ASN A 427 -6.22 26.24 11.87
C ASN A 427 -7.01 25.39 12.89
N ASN A 428 -7.00 24.06 12.72
CA ASN A 428 -7.63 23.13 13.69
C ASN A 428 -6.87 23.01 15.02
N LEU A 429 -5.62 23.50 15.10
CA LEU A 429 -4.85 23.56 16.34
C LEU A 429 -5.15 24.81 17.17
N LEU A 430 -5.79 25.83 16.59
CA LEU A 430 -6.09 27.08 17.28
C LEU A 430 -6.92 26.82 18.54
N THR A 431 -6.38 27.28 19.67
CA THR A 431 -7.01 27.26 20.99
C THR A 431 -6.74 28.61 21.64
N PRO A 432 -7.58 29.08 22.60
CA PRO A 432 -7.39 30.40 23.20
C PRO A 432 -5.99 30.65 23.78
N GLY A 433 -5.29 29.60 24.23
CA GLY A 433 -3.92 29.69 24.77
C GLY A 433 -2.82 29.20 23.82
N LEU A 434 -3.13 28.82 22.57
CA LEU A 434 -2.18 28.33 21.57
C LEU A 434 -1.29 27.15 22.03
N GLU A 435 -1.72 26.38 23.04
CA GLU A 435 -0.96 25.32 23.71
C GLU A 435 -0.51 24.17 22.80
N LYS A 436 -1.10 24.08 21.60
CA LYS A 436 -0.79 23.08 20.58
C LYS A 436 0.36 23.50 19.66
N PHE A 437 0.80 24.77 19.69
CA PHE A 437 1.91 25.31 18.90
C PHE A 437 3.23 25.30 19.69
N ARG A 438 3.63 24.12 20.14
CA ARG A 438 4.73 23.93 21.10
C ARG A 438 6.09 24.15 20.48
N GLU A 439 6.28 23.74 19.23
CA GLU A 439 7.52 23.92 18.50
C GLU A 439 7.63 25.34 17.95
N THR A 440 6.53 25.90 17.41
CA THR A 440 6.52 27.31 16.98
C THR A 440 6.84 28.25 18.14
N ALA A 441 6.23 28.07 19.32
CA ALA A 441 6.48 28.90 20.50
C ALA A 441 7.91 28.79 21.08
N ARG A 442 8.72 27.80 20.68
CA ARG A 442 10.14 27.70 21.07
C ARG A 442 11.04 28.63 20.26
N HIS A 443 10.54 29.16 19.14
CA HIS A 443 11.35 29.89 18.15
C HIS A 443 10.82 31.28 17.80
N PHE A 444 9.71 31.68 18.41
CA PHE A 444 9.01 32.94 18.22
C PHE A 444 8.49 33.43 19.57
N ASP A 445 8.51 34.75 19.77
CA ASP A 445 8.05 35.35 21.02
C ASP A 445 6.52 35.43 21.07
N GLY A 446 5.95 35.75 22.24
CA GLY A 446 4.49 35.78 22.42
C GLY A 446 3.76 36.73 21.47
N ASP A 447 4.39 37.87 21.14
CA ASP A 447 3.82 38.87 20.22
C ASP A 447 3.84 38.39 18.76
N ASP A 448 4.77 37.50 18.40
CA ASP A 448 4.89 36.92 17.05
C ASP A 448 3.82 35.86 16.77
N MET A 449 3.30 35.20 17.80
CA MET A 449 2.46 34.01 17.66
C MET A 449 1.20 34.23 16.82
N ALA A 450 0.64 35.44 16.82
CA ALA A 450 -0.50 35.78 15.96
C ALA A 450 -0.17 35.69 14.46
N LEU A 451 1.10 35.92 14.10
CA LEU A 451 1.58 35.92 12.72
C LEU A 451 2.07 34.53 12.26
N VAL A 452 2.51 33.67 13.18
CA VAL A 452 3.17 32.39 12.85
C VAL A 452 2.35 31.14 13.15
N THR A 453 1.10 31.28 13.58
CA THR A 453 0.19 30.15 13.87
C THR A 453 -0.78 29.82 12.72
N ARG A 454 -0.73 30.59 11.64
CA ARG A 454 -1.38 30.30 10.36
C ARG A 454 -0.33 30.07 9.29
N LYS A 455 -0.69 29.32 8.25
CA LYS A 455 0.16 29.20 7.06
C LYS A 455 0.26 30.58 6.39
N GLY A 456 1.48 31.00 6.09
CA GLY A 456 1.74 32.24 5.35
C GLY A 456 1.31 32.16 3.90
N VAL A 457 1.57 33.21 3.12
CA VAL A 457 1.35 33.24 1.67
C VAL A 457 2.64 33.58 0.94
N TYR A 458 2.82 32.99 -0.24
CA TYR A 458 4.06 33.14 -1.02
C TYR A 458 3.76 33.30 -2.52
N PRO A 459 4.44 34.22 -3.24
CA PRO A 459 4.20 34.48 -4.65
C PRO A 459 4.96 33.49 -5.53
N TYR A 460 4.45 32.26 -5.61
CA TYR A 460 5.10 31.14 -6.30
C TYR A 460 5.38 31.39 -7.79
N GLU A 461 4.43 31.96 -8.53
CA GLU A 461 4.59 32.20 -9.99
C GLU A 461 5.48 33.42 -10.31
N TYR A 462 5.59 34.36 -9.38
CA TYR A 462 6.54 35.47 -9.48
C TYR A 462 7.98 35.00 -9.28
N THR A 463 8.18 34.02 -8.39
CA THR A 463 9.50 33.49 -8.02
C THR A 463 9.99 32.47 -9.06
N ASP A 464 10.35 32.95 -10.25
CA ASP A 464 10.76 32.12 -11.39
C ASP A 464 12.28 32.06 -11.63
N ASN A 465 13.07 32.82 -10.88
CA ASN A 465 14.53 32.84 -10.96
C ASN A 465 15.19 33.39 -9.67
N TRP A 466 16.50 33.16 -9.52
CA TRP A 466 17.26 33.54 -8.33
C TRP A 466 17.27 35.04 -8.03
N ALA A 467 17.32 35.90 -9.06
CA ALA A 467 17.40 37.35 -8.87
C ALA A 467 16.14 37.93 -8.21
N ARG A 468 14.99 37.26 -8.32
CA ARG A 468 13.75 37.63 -7.60
C ARG A 468 13.94 37.56 -6.09
N LEU A 469 14.74 36.62 -5.59
CA LEU A 469 14.98 36.45 -4.16
C LEU A 469 15.85 37.58 -3.58
N ASP A 470 16.59 38.31 -4.42
CA ASP A 470 17.41 39.45 -4.01
C ASP A 470 16.64 40.77 -4.04
N GLU A 471 15.36 40.76 -4.47
CA GLU A 471 14.52 41.95 -4.48
C GLU A 471 14.25 42.45 -3.06
N ASN A 472 14.46 43.75 -2.85
CA ASN A 472 14.37 44.40 -1.55
C ASN A 472 12.97 44.92 -1.18
N ARG A 473 11.94 44.34 -1.79
CA ARG A 473 10.53 44.69 -1.59
C ARG A 473 9.67 43.44 -1.64
N LEU A 474 8.57 43.46 -0.90
CA LEU A 474 7.50 42.49 -1.10
C LEU A 474 6.85 42.74 -2.49
N PRO A 475 6.60 41.70 -3.29
CA PRO A 475 5.88 41.84 -4.56
C PRO A 475 4.50 42.48 -4.39
N SER A 476 4.00 43.06 -5.49
CA SER A 476 2.67 43.67 -5.50
C SER A 476 1.58 42.61 -5.37
N LYS A 477 0.35 43.01 -5.02
CA LYS A 477 -0.76 42.07 -4.83
C LYS A 477 -1.02 41.23 -6.09
N GLU A 478 -0.89 41.85 -7.26
CA GLU A 478 -1.06 41.21 -8.56
C GLU A 478 -0.03 40.11 -8.83
N ASP A 479 1.17 40.22 -8.25
CA ASP A 479 2.25 39.24 -8.41
C ASP A 479 1.98 37.92 -7.63
N PHE A 480 0.97 37.89 -6.76
CA PHE A 480 0.54 36.69 -6.03
C PHE A 480 -0.53 35.87 -6.78
N TYR A 481 -0.88 36.23 -8.01
CA TYR A 481 -1.83 35.48 -8.83
C TYR A 481 -1.44 34.00 -8.96
N SER A 482 -2.41 33.10 -8.80
CA SER A 482 -2.23 31.66 -8.95
C SER A 482 -2.94 31.16 -10.20
N GLY A 483 -2.18 30.82 -11.24
CA GLY A 483 -2.66 30.12 -12.43
C GLY A 483 -3.15 28.70 -12.14
N LEU A 484 -2.73 28.06 -11.03
CA LEU A 484 -3.29 26.78 -10.60
C LEU A 484 -4.75 26.91 -10.11
N LYS A 485 -5.06 28.01 -9.41
CA LYS A 485 -6.42 28.30 -8.91
C LYS A 485 -7.23 29.19 -9.86
N GLU A 486 -6.56 29.78 -10.86
CA GLU A 486 -7.08 30.85 -11.71
C GLU A 486 -7.70 31.99 -10.89
N ALA A 487 -6.99 32.42 -9.83
CA ALA A 487 -7.49 33.38 -8.86
C ALA A 487 -6.38 34.29 -8.31
N ASP A 488 -6.74 35.53 -8.03
CA ASP A 488 -5.94 36.48 -7.27
C ASP A 488 -5.87 36.09 -5.78
N ILE A 489 -4.90 36.66 -5.07
CA ILE A 489 -4.83 36.55 -3.61
C ILE A 489 -5.96 37.37 -2.95
N GLU A 490 -6.50 36.83 -1.87
CA GLU A 490 -7.47 37.54 -1.03
C GLU A 490 -6.81 38.74 -0.33
N GLU A 491 -7.58 39.81 -0.07
CA GLU A 491 -7.04 41.03 0.56
C GLU A 491 -6.41 40.73 1.94
N GLU A 492 -7.13 40.00 2.78
CA GLU A 492 -6.68 39.63 4.14
C GLU A 492 -5.37 38.83 4.12
N ASP A 493 -5.18 37.98 3.11
CA ASP A 493 -3.97 37.17 2.96
C ASP A 493 -2.77 38.03 2.52
N TYR A 494 -2.99 39.03 1.65
CA TYR A 494 -1.95 39.96 1.24
C TYR A 494 -1.58 40.94 2.35
N GLU A 495 -2.56 41.50 3.07
CA GLU A 495 -2.34 42.34 4.25
C GLU A 495 -1.50 41.59 5.30
N HIS A 496 -1.82 40.33 5.55
CA HIS A 496 -1.03 39.48 6.43
C HIS A 496 0.44 39.32 5.96
N ALA A 497 0.68 39.17 4.66
CA ALA A 497 2.04 39.11 4.11
C ALA A 497 2.82 40.43 4.34
N VAL A 498 2.16 41.57 4.17
CA VAL A 498 2.72 42.90 4.44
C VAL A 498 3.08 43.06 5.92
N ASP A 499 2.19 42.63 6.82
CA ASP A 499 2.42 42.66 8.26
C ASP A 499 3.60 41.77 8.66
N VAL A 500 3.67 40.54 8.14
CA VAL A 500 4.79 39.62 8.40
C VAL A 500 6.10 40.21 7.88
N TRP A 501 6.11 40.73 6.65
CA TRP A 501 7.29 41.36 6.07
C TRP A 501 7.80 42.52 6.94
N GLY A 502 6.90 43.41 7.37
CA GLY A 502 7.21 44.57 8.18
C GLY A 502 7.65 44.22 9.60
N HIS A 503 6.93 43.32 10.27
CA HIS A 503 7.16 42.93 11.66
C HIS A 503 8.50 42.22 11.85
N PHE A 504 8.83 41.28 10.95
CA PHE A 504 10.10 40.55 11.01
C PHE A 504 11.25 41.27 10.30
N GLY A 505 11.00 42.45 9.72
CA GLY A 505 12.03 43.28 9.08
C GLY A 505 12.72 42.60 7.89
N CYS A 506 11.98 41.84 7.10
CA CYS A 506 12.52 41.15 5.91
C CYS A 506 13.12 42.19 4.94
N ALA A 507 14.41 42.09 4.66
CA ALA A 507 15.10 43.00 3.74
C ALA A 507 15.00 42.55 2.29
N THR A 508 14.78 41.26 2.05
CA THR A 508 14.69 40.68 0.70
C THR A 508 13.60 39.61 0.59
N LEU A 509 13.11 39.34 -0.62
CA LEU A 509 12.14 38.26 -0.87
C LEU A 509 12.68 36.89 -0.46
N GLY A 510 13.99 36.68 -0.56
CA GLY A 510 14.65 35.50 -0.05
C GLY A 510 14.51 35.35 1.47
N GLU A 511 14.73 36.42 2.24
CA GLU A 511 14.58 36.36 3.71
C GLU A 511 13.12 36.08 4.11
N TYR A 512 12.17 36.66 3.37
CA TYR A 512 10.74 36.35 3.54
C TYR A 512 10.45 34.87 3.23
N SER A 513 11.04 34.32 2.16
CA SER A 513 10.94 32.90 1.82
C SER A 513 11.52 31.98 2.89
N ASP A 514 12.67 32.34 3.48
CA ASP A 514 13.30 31.56 4.55
C ASP A 514 12.43 31.54 5.82
N LEU A 515 11.83 32.69 6.17
CA LEU A 515 10.89 32.80 7.27
C LEU A 515 9.61 31.97 7.00
N TYR A 516 9.05 32.08 5.79
CA TYR A 516 7.89 31.30 5.35
C TYR A 516 8.13 29.80 5.50
N LEU A 517 9.25 29.30 4.99
CA LEU A 517 9.66 27.90 5.08
C LEU A 517 9.91 27.46 6.54
N LYS A 518 10.51 28.32 7.36
CA LYS A 518 10.69 28.07 8.80
C LYS A 518 9.34 27.87 9.50
N ILE A 519 8.37 28.75 9.24
CA ILE A 519 7.02 28.66 9.80
C ILE A 519 6.34 27.37 9.33
N ASP A 520 6.41 27.03 8.05
CA ASP A 520 5.78 25.83 7.50
C ASP A 520 6.32 24.53 8.14
N VAL A 521 7.63 24.42 8.30
CA VAL A 521 8.27 23.26 8.95
C VAL A 521 7.86 23.14 10.42
N LEU A 522 7.76 24.27 11.15
CA LEU A 522 7.35 24.29 12.55
C LEU A 522 5.85 23.97 12.72
N LEU A 523 4.99 24.52 11.86
CA LEU A 523 3.57 24.19 11.81
C LEU A 523 3.36 22.70 11.52
N LEU A 524 4.12 22.13 10.60
CA LEU A 524 4.07 20.69 10.32
C LEU A 524 4.47 19.86 11.56
N ALA A 525 5.51 20.29 12.28
CA ALA A 525 5.93 19.65 13.52
C ALA A 525 4.80 19.68 14.56
N ASP A 526 4.20 20.84 14.82
CA ASP A 526 3.11 21.01 15.79
C ASP A 526 1.86 20.18 15.44
N VAL A 527 1.46 20.19 14.16
CA VAL A 527 0.33 19.41 13.66
C VAL A 527 0.58 17.91 13.87
N PHE A 528 1.74 17.40 13.45
CA PHE A 528 2.00 15.97 13.53
C PHE A 528 2.32 15.50 14.96
N GLU A 529 2.97 16.31 15.79
CA GLU A 529 3.19 16.01 17.21
C GLU A 529 1.87 15.97 17.98
N THR A 530 0.94 16.88 17.70
CA THR A 530 -0.43 16.84 18.24
C THR A 530 -1.15 15.58 17.77
N PHE A 531 -1.02 15.23 16.49
CA PHE A 531 -1.59 13.98 15.96
C PHE A 531 -1.02 12.73 16.64
N ARG A 532 0.30 12.69 16.90
CA ARG A 532 0.94 11.62 17.68
C ARG A 532 0.36 11.53 19.09
N ASP A 533 0.12 12.65 19.75
CA ASP A 533 -0.50 12.69 21.09
C ASP A 533 -1.92 12.13 21.06
N VAL A 534 -2.73 12.51 20.08
CA VAL A 534 -4.08 11.96 19.87
C VAL A 534 -4.02 10.45 19.68
N CYS A 535 -3.10 9.94 18.86
CA CYS A 535 -2.95 8.51 18.59
C CYS A 535 -2.47 7.73 19.83
N LEU A 536 -1.50 8.25 20.58
CA LEU A 536 -1.00 7.64 21.80
C LEU A 536 -2.08 7.63 22.90
N LYS A 537 -2.84 8.71 23.06
CA LYS A 537 -3.96 8.77 24.01
C LYS A 537 -5.08 7.81 23.63
N SER A 538 -5.39 7.71 22.34
CA SER A 538 -6.55 6.95 21.84
C SER A 538 -6.27 5.45 21.71
N TYR A 539 -5.07 5.08 21.24
CA TYR A 539 -4.73 3.69 20.87
C TYR A 539 -3.47 3.18 21.56
N ALA A 540 -2.70 4.05 22.24
CA ALA A 540 -1.36 3.76 22.74
C ALA A 540 -0.46 3.17 21.64
N ILE A 541 -0.51 3.77 20.45
CA ILE A 541 0.33 3.48 19.30
C ILE A 541 0.81 4.82 18.73
N ASP A 542 2.11 4.92 18.45
CA ASP A 542 2.71 6.10 17.82
C ASP A 542 2.67 5.96 16.29
N PRO A 543 2.06 6.91 15.54
CA PRO A 543 2.02 6.89 14.09
C PRO A 543 3.41 6.96 13.45
N ALA A 544 4.45 7.41 14.18
CA ALA A 544 5.80 7.54 13.64
C ALA A 544 6.47 6.21 13.22
N TYR A 545 5.89 5.07 13.60
CA TYR A 545 6.34 3.74 13.16
C TYR A 545 5.67 3.25 11.87
N TYR A 546 4.66 3.96 11.38
CA TYR A 546 3.82 3.54 10.26
C TYR A 546 4.07 4.41 9.04
N TYR A 547 3.60 3.94 7.88
CA TYR A 547 3.70 4.67 6.62
C TYR A 547 2.40 5.37 6.23
N THR A 548 1.25 4.92 6.76
CA THR A 548 -0.08 5.42 6.41
C THR A 548 -1.06 5.21 7.57
N ALA A 549 -2.12 6.02 7.65
CA ALA A 549 -3.19 5.81 8.64
C ALA A 549 -3.88 4.44 8.51
N PRO A 550 -4.21 3.91 7.32
CA PRO A 550 -4.78 2.56 7.20
C PRO A 550 -3.90 1.44 7.75
N GLY A 551 -2.57 1.54 7.58
CA GLY A 551 -1.63 0.58 8.16
C GLY A 551 -1.62 0.64 9.68
N MET A 552 -1.65 1.84 10.25
CA MET A 552 -1.75 2.05 11.70
C MET A 552 -3.09 1.58 12.27
N SER A 553 -4.21 1.94 11.64
CA SER A 553 -5.57 1.53 12.02
C SER A 553 -5.69 0.03 12.19
N PHE A 554 -5.14 -0.74 11.25
CA PHE A 554 -5.17 -2.19 11.30
C PHE A 554 -4.42 -2.76 12.51
N ASP A 555 -3.26 -2.20 12.86
CA ASP A 555 -2.52 -2.57 14.07
C ASP A 555 -3.24 -2.12 15.36
N CYS A 556 -3.82 -0.90 15.38
CA CYS A 556 -4.66 -0.43 16.48
C CYS A 556 -5.85 -1.38 16.72
N MET A 557 -6.47 -1.86 15.64
CA MET A 557 -7.56 -2.84 15.70
C MET A 557 -7.08 -4.15 16.31
N LEU A 558 -6.00 -4.74 15.79
CA LEU A 558 -5.47 -6.00 16.33
C LEU A 558 -5.07 -5.87 17.80
N LYS A 559 -4.53 -4.72 18.20
CA LYS A 559 -4.17 -4.44 19.60
C LYS A 559 -5.40 -4.31 20.49
N LYS A 560 -6.42 -3.57 20.03
CA LYS A 560 -7.65 -3.31 20.78
C LYS A 560 -8.44 -4.59 20.98
N THR A 561 -8.57 -5.42 19.94
CA THR A 561 -9.40 -6.62 19.95
C THR A 561 -8.69 -7.88 20.45
N ALA A 562 -7.35 -7.86 20.46
CA ALA A 562 -6.51 -9.02 20.72
C ALA A 562 -6.87 -10.27 19.88
N VAL A 563 -7.56 -10.06 18.75
CA VAL A 563 -8.02 -11.15 17.88
C VAL A 563 -6.82 -11.83 17.22
N GLU A 564 -6.91 -13.16 17.06
CA GLU A 564 -6.01 -13.91 16.19
C GLU A 564 -6.77 -14.31 14.92
N LEU A 565 -6.39 -13.74 13.78
CA LEU A 565 -7.00 -14.00 12.48
C LEU A 565 -6.22 -15.09 11.75
N GLU A 566 -6.85 -16.21 11.43
CA GLU A 566 -6.24 -17.24 10.59
C GLU A 566 -6.09 -16.74 9.15
N LEU A 567 -4.90 -16.92 8.57
CA LEU A 567 -4.66 -16.60 7.17
C LEU A 567 -4.94 -17.80 6.28
N LEU A 568 -5.65 -17.58 5.17
CA LEU A 568 -5.94 -18.62 4.19
C LEU A 568 -4.64 -19.18 3.59
N SER A 569 -4.40 -20.47 3.77
CA SER A 569 -3.29 -21.20 3.12
C SER A 569 -3.72 -21.93 1.84
N ASP A 570 -5.03 -22.14 1.62
CA ASP A 570 -5.57 -22.73 0.39
C ASP A 570 -5.89 -21.65 -0.65
N TYR A 571 -5.16 -21.67 -1.78
CA TYR A 571 -5.38 -20.71 -2.87
C TYR A 571 -6.75 -20.85 -3.54
N GLU A 572 -7.37 -22.04 -3.53
CA GLU A 572 -8.72 -22.21 -4.07
C GLU A 572 -9.78 -21.50 -3.22
N MET A 573 -9.60 -21.50 -1.88
CA MET A 573 -10.47 -20.72 -1.01
C MET A 573 -10.28 -19.24 -1.29
N LEU A 574 -9.03 -18.75 -1.37
CA LEU A 574 -8.75 -17.35 -1.69
C LEU A 574 -9.42 -16.92 -3.00
N LEU A 575 -9.31 -17.71 -4.06
CA LEU A 575 -9.97 -17.43 -5.34
C LEU A 575 -11.51 -17.42 -5.22
N MET A 576 -12.08 -18.33 -4.43
CA MET A 576 -13.52 -18.33 -4.15
C MET A 576 -13.96 -17.06 -3.41
N PHE A 577 -13.22 -16.63 -2.38
CA PHE A 577 -13.46 -15.37 -1.68
C PHE A 577 -13.32 -14.17 -2.64
N GLU A 578 -12.23 -14.07 -3.41
CA GLU A 578 -12.01 -13.00 -4.40
C GLU A 578 -13.17 -12.93 -5.42
N LYS A 579 -13.65 -14.08 -5.91
CA LYS A 579 -14.80 -14.17 -6.83
C LYS A 579 -16.12 -13.76 -6.16
N GLY A 580 -16.24 -13.88 -4.84
CA GLY A 580 -17.40 -13.47 -4.05
C GLY A 580 -17.46 -11.97 -3.73
N ILE A 581 -16.35 -11.23 -3.86
CA ILE A 581 -16.31 -9.79 -3.54
C ILE A 581 -17.22 -9.00 -4.49
N ARG A 582 -18.01 -8.09 -3.92
CA ARG A 582 -18.86 -7.13 -4.63
C ARG A 582 -18.57 -5.72 -4.09
N GLY A 583 -18.68 -4.72 -4.97
CA GLY A 583 -18.61 -3.31 -4.57
C GLY A 583 -19.96 -2.80 -4.07
N GLY A 584 -20.06 -1.48 -3.85
CA GLY A 584 -21.34 -0.83 -3.60
C GLY A 584 -22.27 -0.96 -4.81
N LEU A 585 -23.53 -1.30 -4.55
CA LEU A 585 -24.56 -1.36 -5.58
C LEU A 585 -25.03 0.07 -5.90
N VAL A 586 -24.96 0.45 -7.18
CA VAL A 586 -25.55 1.70 -7.68
C VAL A 586 -26.61 1.30 -8.70
N GLN A 587 -27.87 1.59 -8.36
CA GLN A 587 -29.02 1.26 -9.20
C GLN A 587 -29.95 2.46 -9.29
N ALA A 588 -30.40 2.76 -10.50
CA ALA A 588 -31.42 3.76 -10.78
C ALA A 588 -32.65 3.07 -11.38
N SER A 589 -33.64 2.77 -10.54
CA SER A 589 -34.87 2.07 -10.97
C SER A 589 -35.83 3.00 -11.72
N MET A 590 -35.72 4.31 -11.47
CA MET A 590 -36.40 5.37 -12.24
C MET A 590 -35.36 6.38 -12.74
N ARG A 591 -35.38 6.68 -14.05
CA ARG A 591 -34.36 7.56 -14.68
C ARG A 591 -34.46 9.03 -14.26
N TYR A 592 -35.66 9.51 -14.00
CA TYR A 592 -35.91 10.89 -13.62
C TYR A 592 -37.11 10.97 -12.68
N ALA A 593 -36.93 11.66 -11.56
CA ALA A 593 -37.96 11.99 -10.60
C ALA A 593 -37.97 13.50 -10.40
N LYS A 594 -39.15 14.11 -10.40
CA LYS A 594 -39.32 15.52 -10.02
C LYS A 594 -40.42 15.62 -8.98
N ALA A 595 -40.11 16.17 -7.82
CA ALA A 595 -41.12 16.47 -6.82
C ALA A 595 -42.06 17.58 -7.33
N ASN A 596 -43.35 17.44 -7.04
CA ASN A 596 -44.37 18.45 -7.29
C ASN A 596 -44.97 18.86 -5.95
N ASN A 597 -44.48 19.93 -5.34
CA ASN A 597 -45.03 20.47 -4.11
C ASN A 597 -44.80 21.97 -4.06
N GLU A 598 -45.51 22.65 -3.18
CA GLU A 598 -45.51 24.11 -2.98
C GLU A 598 -44.11 24.73 -2.76
N LYS A 599 -43.12 23.95 -2.32
CA LYS A 599 -41.74 24.43 -2.11
C LYS A 599 -40.87 24.30 -3.36
N ALA A 600 -41.33 23.59 -4.38
CA ALA A 600 -40.60 23.43 -5.62
C ALA A 600 -40.78 24.67 -6.53
N PRO A 601 -39.71 25.17 -7.18
CA PRO A 601 -39.78 26.40 -7.99
C PRO A 601 -40.69 26.33 -9.22
N ASN A 602 -41.20 25.14 -9.58
CA ASN A 602 -42.12 24.92 -10.69
C ASN A 602 -43.35 24.12 -10.22
N TYR A 603 -43.91 24.46 -9.06
CA TYR A 603 -45.08 23.79 -8.51
C TYR A 603 -46.29 23.93 -9.45
N ASP A 604 -46.93 22.80 -9.76
CA ASP A 604 -48.13 22.73 -10.57
C ASP A 604 -49.29 22.23 -9.72
N LYS A 605 -50.22 23.14 -9.43
CA LYS A 605 -51.43 22.87 -8.64
C LYS A 605 -52.38 21.87 -9.31
N GLU A 606 -52.27 21.67 -10.62
CA GLU A 606 -53.12 20.74 -11.38
C GLU A 606 -52.60 19.30 -11.32
N LYS A 607 -51.36 19.10 -10.84
CA LYS A 607 -50.75 17.79 -10.66
C LYS A 607 -50.81 17.34 -9.20
N PRO A 608 -50.86 16.02 -8.94
CA PRO A 608 -50.81 15.50 -7.57
C PRO A 608 -49.53 15.93 -6.87
N ASN A 609 -49.63 16.18 -5.56
CA ASN A 609 -48.48 16.52 -4.75
C ASN A 609 -47.52 15.32 -4.63
N SER A 610 -46.22 15.55 -4.77
CA SER A 610 -45.17 14.55 -4.60
C SER A 610 -43.93 15.14 -3.93
N TRP A 611 -43.23 14.30 -3.19
CA TRP A 611 -42.03 14.64 -2.42
C TRP A 611 -40.92 13.65 -2.73
N LEU A 612 -39.68 14.11 -2.67
CA LEU A 612 -38.49 13.26 -2.73
C LEU A 612 -37.86 13.26 -1.34
N VAL A 613 -37.57 12.06 -0.83
CA VAL A 613 -36.93 11.86 0.48
C VAL A 613 -35.51 11.37 0.24
N TYR A 614 -34.53 12.05 0.82
CA TYR A 614 -33.14 11.60 0.86
C TYR A 614 -32.89 10.84 2.16
N GLN A 615 -32.48 9.58 2.06
CA GLN A 615 -32.10 8.74 3.20
C GLN A 615 -30.65 8.31 3.03
N ASP A 616 -29.85 8.49 4.09
CA ASP A 616 -28.47 8.03 4.15
C ASP A 616 -28.23 7.21 5.43
N CYS A 617 -27.51 6.11 5.28
CA CYS A 617 -27.16 5.22 6.37
C CYS A 617 -25.90 5.73 7.08
N ASN A 618 -26.07 6.25 8.30
CA ASN A 618 -24.96 6.64 9.14
C ASN A 618 -24.02 5.46 9.44
N ASN A 619 -22.77 5.55 9.00
CA ASN A 619 -21.72 4.55 9.27
C ASN A 619 -22.09 3.11 8.84
N LEU A 620 -22.64 2.96 7.64
CA LEU A 620 -23.08 1.66 7.08
C LEU A 620 -22.02 0.54 7.22
N TYR A 621 -20.78 0.81 6.80
CA TYR A 621 -19.70 -0.18 6.89
C TYR A 621 -19.29 -0.47 8.34
N GLY A 622 -19.27 0.53 9.22
CA GLY A 622 -18.98 0.30 10.64
C GLY A 622 -20.04 -0.58 11.31
N TRP A 623 -21.31 -0.37 11.01
CA TRP A 623 -22.39 -1.24 11.48
C TRP A 623 -22.22 -2.68 10.98
N ALA A 624 -21.96 -2.86 9.68
CA ALA A 624 -21.73 -4.18 9.09
C ALA A 624 -20.50 -4.88 9.68
N MET A 625 -19.43 -4.12 9.94
CA MET A 625 -18.21 -4.62 10.58
C MET A 625 -18.38 -4.96 12.07
N SER A 626 -19.45 -4.48 12.71
CA SER A 626 -19.76 -4.82 14.11
C SER A 626 -20.55 -6.13 14.24
N GLN A 627 -20.96 -6.73 13.12
CA GLN A 627 -21.66 -8.01 13.09
C GLN A 627 -20.68 -9.19 13.24
N TYR A 628 -21.19 -10.42 13.27
CA TYR A 628 -20.35 -11.61 13.31
C TYR A 628 -19.57 -11.77 12.00
N LEU A 629 -18.24 -11.73 12.09
CA LEU A 629 -17.32 -11.82 10.97
C LEU A 629 -16.41 -13.05 11.08
N PRO A 630 -15.97 -13.65 9.96
CA PRO A 630 -15.03 -14.76 9.96
C PRO A 630 -13.70 -14.39 10.65
N PHE A 631 -13.13 -15.29 11.44
CA PHE A 631 -11.79 -15.12 11.99
C PHE A 631 -10.88 -16.36 11.89
N GLY A 632 -11.43 -17.57 11.66
CA GLY A 632 -10.61 -18.78 11.53
C GLY A 632 -11.39 -20.06 11.27
N ASP A 633 -10.69 -21.20 11.40
CA ASP A 633 -11.18 -22.56 11.16
C ASP A 633 -11.74 -22.77 9.74
N PHE A 634 -11.09 -22.17 8.75
CA PHE A 634 -11.53 -22.23 7.36
C PHE A 634 -11.38 -23.65 6.81
N LYS A 635 -12.49 -24.28 6.44
CA LYS A 635 -12.48 -25.65 5.91
C LYS A 635 -13.54 -25.88 4.84
N TRP A 636 -13.19 -26.71 3.87
CA TRP A 636 -14.15 -27.27 2.92
C TRP A 636 -15.08 -28.25 3.64
N VAL A 637 -16.39 -28.10 3.45
CA VAL A 637 -17.40 -29.02 3.97
C VAL A 637 -18.23 -29.60 2.82
N LYS A 638 -19.07 -30.60 3.13
CA LYS A 638 -19.93 -31.27 2.16
C LYS A 638 -20.74 -30.22 1.37
N PRO A 639 -20.77 -30.27 0.03
CA PRO A 639 -21.46 -29.29 -0.80
C PRO A 639 -22.97 -29.54 -0.84
N VAL A 640 -23.64 -29.31 0.28
CA VAL A 640 -25.09 -29.43 0.47
C VAL A 640 -25.61 -28.24 1.25
N LEU A 641 -26.94 -28.02 1.22
CA LEU A 641 -27.59 -26.97 2.02
C LEU A 641 -27.84 -27.38 3.47
N ASP A 642 -27.66 -28.66 3.82
CA ASP A 642 -27.90 -29.19 5.17
C ASP A 642 -27.22 -28.34 6.25
N GLY A 643 -28.00 -27.86 7.22
CA GLY A 643 -27.55 -26.96 8.28
C GLY A 643 -27.56 -25.48 7.92
N LEU A 644 -27.95 -25.06 6.71
CA LEU A 644 -28.11 -23.63 6.38
C LEU A 644 -29.21 -22.97 7.20
N ASN A 645 -30.33 -23.67 7.45
CA ASN A 645 -31.45 -23.13 8.23
C ASN A 645 -31.17 -23.09 9.74
N ASP A 646 -30.15 -23.82 10.19
CA ASP A 646 -29.74 -23.86 11.60
C ASP A 646 -28.78 -22.70 11.94
N LEU A 647 -28.34 -21.93 10.95
CA LEU A 647 -27.47 -20.77 11.14
C LEU A 647 -28.29 -19.49 11.32
N ASP A 648 -27.96 -18.73 12.34
CA ASP A 648 -28.43 -17.37 12.56
C ASP A 648 -27.28 -16.36 12.50
N GLU A 649 -27.60 -15.07 12.68
CA GLU A 649 -26.65 -13.97 12.56
C GLU A 649 -25.56 -13.95 13.64
N THR A 650 -25.73 -14.73 14.71
CA THR A 650 -24.86 -14.80 15.90
C THR A 650 -24.27 -16.20 16.13
N SER A 651 -24.49 -17.10 15.19
CA SER A 651 -23.98 -18.47 15.26
C SER A 651 -22.46 -18.45 15.28
N ALA A 652 -21.84 -19.30 16.11
CA ALA A 652 -20.38 -19.37 16.23
C ALA A 652 -19.68 -19.83 14.93
N ILE A 653 -20.44 -20.44 14.01
CA ILE A 653 -19.99 -20.86 12.69
C ILE A 653 -20.75 -20.10 11.60
N GLY A 654 -20.07 -19.84 10.49
CA GLY A 654 -20.66 -19.28 9.27
C GLY A 654 -20.23 -20.08 8.05
N ARG A 655 -20.92 -19.85 6.92
CA ARG A 655 -20.64 -20.51 5.64
C ARG A 655 -20.68 -19.57 4.45
N ILE A 656 -19.84 -19.86 3.45
CA ILE A 656 -19.92 -19.27 2.12
C ILE A 656 -20.13 -20.40 1.11
N TYR A 657 -21.08 -20.19 0.22
CA TYR A 657 -21.56 -21.16 -0.76
C TYR A 657 -21.18 -20.72 -2.16
N GLU A 658 -20.78 -21.66 -3.02
CA GLU A 658 -20.82 -21.49 -4.48
C GLU A 658 -22.00 -22.30 -5.02
N VAL A 659 -23.00 -21.61 -5.58
CA VAL A 659 -24.29 -22.19 -5.93
C VAL A 659 -24.78 -21.77 -7.32
N ASP A 660 -25.62 -22.60 -7.92
CA ASP A 660 -26.51 -22.20 -8.99
C ASP A 660 -27.86 -21.80 -8.40
N VAL A 661 -28.34 -20.61 -8.73
CA VAL A 661 -29.61 -20.06 -8.23
C VAL A 661 -30.50 -19.70 -9.40
N LYS A 662 -31.67 -20.33 -9.46
CA LYS A 662 -32.74 -19.97 -10.38
C LYS A 662 -33.49 -18.74 -9.87
N TYR A 663 -33.74 -17.81 -10.78
CA TYR A 663 -34.63 -16.67 -10.55
C TYR A 663 -35.98 -16.96 -11.23
N PRO A 664 -37.04 -17.28 -10.48
CA PRO A 664 -38.36 -17.54 -11.05
C PRO A 664 -38.94 -16.29 -11.73
N LYS A 665 -39.60 -16.48 -12.88
CA LYS A 665 -40.13 -15.37 -13.70
C LYS A 665 -41.26 -14.63 -13.00
N GLU A 666 -42.05 -15.36 -12.22
CA GLU A 666 -43.15 -14.84 -11.40
C GLU A 666 -42.70 -13.82 -10.34
N LEU A 667 -41.42 -13.78 -9.98
CA LEU A 667 -40.87 -12.80 -9.03
C LEU A 667 -40.32 -11.54 -9.71
N HIS A 668 -40.28 -11.50 -11.04
CA HIS A 668 -39.59 -10.42 -11.77
C HIS A 668 -40.20 -9.06 -11.51
N ASP A 669 -41.53 -8.94 -11.58
CA ASP A 669 -42.22 -7.66 -11.37
C ASP A 669 -42.04 -7.18 -9.92
N MET A 670 -42.15 -8.10 -8.95
CA MET A 670 -41.98 -7.79 -7.53
C MET A 670 -40.55 -7.36 -7.16
N HIS A 671 -39.54 -7.91 -7.84
CA HIS A 671 -38.14 -7.63 -7.54
C HIS A 671 -37.49 -6.64 -8.52
N ASN A 672 -38.25 -6.03 -9.43
CA ASN A 672 -37.72 -5.20 -10.51
C ASN A 672 -36.90 -4.01 -9.99
N ASP A 673 -37.32 -3.42 -8.86
CA ASP A 673 -36.65 -2.25 -8.28
C ASP A 673 -35.33 -2.57 -7.59
N LEU A 674 -35.16 -3.80 -7.06
CA LEU A 674 -33.95 -4.23 -6.38
C LEU A 674 -33.73 -5.76 -6.49
N PRO A 675 -33.29 -6.25 -7.67
CA PRO A 675 -33.04 -7.67 -7.85
C PRO A 675 -31.96 -8.23 -6.92
N PHE A 676 -32.22 -9.39 -6.31
CA PHE A 676 -31.23 -10.13 -5.53
C PHE A 676 -30.03 -10.62 -6.35
N LEU A 677 -28.93 -10.89 -5.65
CA LEU A 677 -27.71 -11.52 -6.18
C LEU A 677 -27.02 -10.72 -7.30
N PRO A 678 -26.65 -9.44 -7.07
CA PRO A 678 -26.01 -8.63 -8.09
C PRO A 678 -24.68 -9.23 -8.54
N LYS A 679 -24.41 -9.20 -9.85
CA LYS A 679 -23.23 -9.81 -10.47
C LYS A 679 -22.45 -8.78 -11.27
N ASN A 680 -21.12 -8.91 -11.29
CA ASN A 680 -20.29 -8.09 -12.16
C ASN A 680 -20.46 -8.55 -13.62
N GLY A 681 -20.74 -7.63 -14.53
CA GLY A 681 -20.93 -7.90 -15.95
C GLY A 681 -20.71 -6.64 -16.79
N ILE A 682 -20.62 -6.80 -18.11
CA ILE A 682 -20.57 -5.67 -19.04
C ILE A 682 -22.00 -5.42 -19.53
N PRO A 683 -22.61 -4.27 -19.21
CA PRO A 683 -23.94 -3.94 -19.72
C PRO A 683 -23.95 -3.85 -21.25
N VAL A 684 -25.09 -4.13 -21.87
CA VAL A 684 -25.29 -3.97 -23.31
C VAL A 684 -24.96 -2.52 -23.71
N GLY A 685 -24.15 -2.36 -24.76
CA GLY A 685 -23.70 -1.05 -25.24
C GLY A 685 -22.59 -0.40 -24.40
N SER A 686 -22.07 -1.07 -23.36
CA SER A 686 -20.92 -0.60 -22.58
C SER A 686 -19.67 -1.41 -22.89
N LYS A 687 -18.50 -0.80 -22.61
CA LYS A 687 -17.20 -1.49 -22.56
C LYS A 687 -16.68 -1.66 -21.13
N VAL A 688 -17.41 -1.15 -20.14
CA VAL A 688 -16.98 -1.09 -18.75
C VAL A 688 -17.77 -2.12 -17.95
N GLN A 689 -17.05 -2.91 -17.16
CA GLN A 689 -17.65 -3.84 -16.23
C GLN A 689 -18.31 -3.08 -15.07
N LYS A 690 -19.56 -3.41 -14.75
CA LYS A 690 -20.34 -2.83 -13.66
C LYS A 690 -20.94 -3.93 -12.79
N LEU A 691 -21.25 -3.59 -11.54
CA LEU A 691 -22.08 -4.44 -10.70
C LEU A 691 -23.54 -4.27 -11.13
N MET A 692 -24.14 -5.33 -11.67
CA MET A 692 -25.47 -5.31 -12.25
C MET A 692 -26.44 -6.08 -11.36
N ALA A 693 -27.54 -5.44 -10.96
CA ALA A 693 -28.70 -6.14 -10.42
C ALA A 693 -29.54 -6.64 -11.59
N THR A 694 -29.55 -7.96 -11.82
CA THR A 694 -30.30 -8.59 -12.92
C THR A 694 -31.24 -9.66 -12.38
N LEU A 695 -32.38 -9.84 -13.04
CA LEU A 695 -33.36 -10.90 -12.75
C LEU A 695 -32.97 -12.25 -13.38
N GLU A 696 -31.74 -12.39 -13.89
CA GLU A 696 -31.28 -13.63 -14.52
C GLU A 696 -30.94 -14.70 -13.47
N SER A 697 -31.08 -15.97 -13.82
CA SER A 697 -30.49 -17.06 -13.03
C SER A 697 -28.96 -16.89 -12.93
N LYS A 698 -28.40 -17.29 -11.79
CA LYS A 698 -26.98 -17.16 -11.48
C LYS A 698 -26.33 -18.55 -11.48
N LYS A 699 -25.15 -18.68 -12.08
CA LYS A 699 -24.36 -19.91 -12.12
C LYS A 699 -23.04 -19.72 -11.40
N ASN A 700 -22.61 -20.71 -10.63
CA ASN A 700 -21.38 -20.67 -9.83
C ASN A 700 -21.26 -19.36 -9.00
N TYR A 701 -22.36 -18.91 -8.41
CA TYR A 701 -22.44 -17.66 -7.66
C TYR A 701 -21.93 -17.88 -6.24
N VAL A 702 -20.92 -17.09 -5.83
CA VAL A 702 -20.35 -17.15 -4.49
C VAL A 702 -21.09 -16.20 -3.57
N ILE A 703 -21.61 -16.71 -2.44
CA ILE A 703 -22.49 -15.97 -1.54
C ILE A 703 -22.32 -16.39 -0.07
N HIS A 704 -22.38 -15.39 0.83
CA HIS A 704 -22.44 -15.59 2.27
C HIS A 704 -23.81 -16.14 2.71
N TYR A 705 -23.83 -17.03 3.71
CA TYR A 705 -25.06 -17.74 4.13
C TYR A 705 -26.25 -16.82 4.43
N ARG A 706 -26.04 -15.67 5.10
CA ARG A 706 -27.11 -14.69 5.39
C ARG A 706 -27.81 -14.18 4.14
N ASN A 707 -27.03 -13.85 3.11
CA ASN A 707 -27.57 -13.35 1.84
C ASN A 707 -28.26 -14.48 1.07
N LEU A 708 -27.79 -15.73 1.20
CA LEU A 708 -28.41 -16.89 0.58
C LEU A 708 -29.76 -17.21 1.25
N GLN A 709 -29.83 -17.18 2.59
CA GLN A 709 -31.08 -17.32 3.34
C GLN A 709 -32.08 -16.23 2.94
N GLN A 710 -31.62 -14.97 2.82
CA GLN A 710 -32.46 -13.86 2.36
C GLN A 710 -33.01 -14.12 0.96
N ALA A 711 -32.18 -14.57 0.02
CA ALA A 711 -32.61 -14.88 -1.34
C ALA A 711 -33.65 -16.01 -1.38
N ILE A 712 -33.42 -17.10 -0.64
CA ILE A 712 -34.34 -18.25 -0.54
C ILE A 712 -35.68 -17.82 0.10
N LYS A 713 -35.62 -17.03 1.18
CA LYS A 713 -36.81 -16.49 1.85
C LYS A 713 -37.67 -15.64 0.91
N ASN A 714 -37.06 -14.99 -0.08
CA ASN A 714 -37.75 -14.23 -1.13
C ASN A 714 -38.02 -15.05 -2.40
N GLY A 715 -38.04 -16.38 -2.32
CA GLY A 715 -38.52 -17.25 -3.40
C GLY A 715 -37.47 -17.66 -4.44
N LEU A 716 -36.20 -17.27 -4.31
CA LEU A 716 -35.16 -17.78 -5.22
C LEU A 716 -34.84 -19.24 -4.89
N ILE A 717 -34.54 -20.03 -5.93
CA ILE A 717 -34.40 -21.49 -5.80
C ILE A 717 -32.94 -21.90 -6.05
N VAL A 718 -32.31 -22.57 -5.10
CA VAL A 718 -30.97 -23.14 -5.29
C VAL A 718 -31.09 -24.45 -6.08
N GLU A 719 -30.53 -24.48 -7.28
CA GLU A 719 -30.55 -25.67 -8.15
C GLU A 719 -29.40 -26.63 -7.83
N LYS A 720 -28.24 -26.09 -7.46
CA LYS A 720 -27.02 -26.87 -7.22
C LYS A 720 -26.09 -26.18 -6.24
N VAL A 721 -25.49 -26.95 -5.33
CA VAL A 721 -24.37 -26.51 -4.48
C VAL A 721 -23.09 -27.13 -5.03
N HIS A 722 -22.11 -26.30 -5.38
CA HIS A 722 -20.83 -26.77 -5.94
C HIS A 722 -19.77 -26.93 -4.85
N ARG A 723 -19.63 -25.91 -3.99
CA ARG A 723 -18.60 -25.86 -2.93
C ARG A 723 -19.11 -25.08 -1.73
N VAL A 724 -18.64 -25.45 -0.54
CA VAL A 724 -18.98 -24.76 0.72
C VAL A 724 -17.73 -24.63 1.58
N VAL A 725 -17.46 -23.39 2.00
CA VAL A 725 -16.44 -23.08 3.01
C VAL A 725 -17.16 -22.78 4.32
N GLN A 726 -16.78 -23.48 5.39
CA GLN A 726 -17.19 -23.17 6.75
C GLN A 726 -16.05 -22.48 7.50
N PHE A 727 -16.40 -21.58 8.41
CA PHE A 727 -15.46 -20.86 9.28
C PHE A 727 -16.09 -20.56 10.63
N SER A 728 -15.26 -20.27 11.63
CA SER A 728 -15.64 -19.68 12.90
C SER A 728 -15.81 -18.17 12.74
N GLN A 729 -16.85 -17.61 13.36
CA GLN A 729 -17.18 -16.19 13.31
C GLN A 729 -17.60 -15.65 14.68
N SER A 730 -17.36 -14.37 14.91
CA SER A 730 -17.78 -13.65 16.12
C SER A 730 -17.81 -12.15 15.85
N ALA A 731 -18.39 -11.35 16.74
CA ALA A 731 -18.39 -9.88 16.66
C ALA A 731 -17.04 -9.26 17.10
N TRP A 732 -15.91 -9.87 16.74
CA TRP A 732 -14.58 -9.53 17.24
C TRP A 732 -14.12 -8.10 16.90
N LEU A 733 -14.70 -7.47 15.87
CA LEU A 733 -14.34 -6.11 15.47
C LEU A 733 -15.21 -5.02 16.13
N ALA A 734 -16.33 -5.39 16.75
CA ALA A 734 -17.33 -4.46 17.25
C ALA A 734 -16.76 -3.45 18.26
N GLU A 735 -15.90 -3.89 19.19
CA GLU A 735 -15.34 -2.99 20.21
C GLU A 735 -14.43 -1.89 19.63
N TYR A 736 -13.75 -2.18 18.52
CA TYR A 736 -12.92 -1.19 17.84
C TYR A 736 -13.80 -0.19 17.09
N ILE A 737 -14.90 -0.64 16.47
CA ILE A 737 -15.86 0.26 15.83
C ILE A 737 -16.51 1.19 16.86
N VAL A 738 -16.94 0.65 18.00
CA VAL A 738 -17.53 1.43 19.10
C VAL A 738 -16.54 2.47 19.62
N LEU A 739 -15.29 2.07 19.87
CA LEU A 739 -14.23 2.99 20.32
C LEU A 739 -14.12 4.22 19.41
N ASN A 740 -13.96 3.99 18.11
CA ASN A 740 -13.80 5.08 17.13
C ASN A 740 -15.08 5.90 16.95
N THR A 741 -16.25 5.27 17.05
CA THR A 741 -17.54 5.97 16.98
C THR A 741 -17.70 6.93 18.16
N GLU A 742 -17.35 6.50 19.38
CA GLU A 742 -17.40 7.34 20.57
C GLU A 742 -16.34 8.45 20.55
N MET A 743 -15.14 8.16 20.06
CA MET A 743 -14.11 9.19 19.85
C MET A 743 -14.56 10.23 18.83
N ARG A 744 -15.16 9.80 17.72
CA ARG A 744 -15.72 10.69 16.70
C ARG A 744 -16.82 11.60 17.25
N LYS A 745 -17.67 11.12 18.16
CA LYS A 745 -18.70 11.93 18.83
C LYS A 745 -18.10 12.98 19.78
N LYS A 746 -16.96 12.67 20.40
CA LYS A 746 -16.26 13.55 21.35
C LYS A 746 -15.31 14.54 20.69
N ALA A 747 -14.95 14.32 19.42
CA ALA A 747 -14.07 15.19 18.67
C ALA A 747 -14.66 16.61 18.59
N THR A 748 -13.84 17.61 18.91
CA THR A 748 -14.23 19.02 18.93
C THR A 748 -13.89 19.75 17.63
N ASN A 749 -13.07 19.15 16.78
CA ASN A 749 -12.65 19.69 15.49
C ASN A 749 -12.91 18.68 14.36
N ASP A 750 -13.01 19.21 13.15
CA ASP A 750 -13.36 18.44 11.95
C ASP A 750 -12.27 17.44 11.57
N PHE A 751 -11.01 17.77 11.83
CA PHE A 751 -9.87 16.88 11.59
C PHE A 751 -9.99 15.58 12.39
N GLU A 752 -10.14 15.65 13.72
CA GLU A 752 -10.30 14.47 14.57
C GLU A 752 -11.56 13.67 14.19
N ARG A 753 -12.66 14.36 13.86
CA ARG A 753 -13.92 13.72 13.44
C ARG A 753 -13.74 12.89 12.17
N GLU A 754 -13.05 13.42 11.16
CA GLU A 754 -12.77 12.69 9.91
C GLU A 754 -11.66 11.64 10.11
N PHE A 755 -10.70 11.87 11.00
CA PHE A 755 -9.69 10.88 11.36
C PHE A 755 -10.33 9.62 11.98
N PHE A 756 -11.17 9.75 13.00
CA PHE A 756 -11.82 8.57 13.62
C PHE A 756 -12.76 7.84 12.66
N LYS A 757 -13.37 8.56 11.71
CA LYS A 757 -14.14 7.97 10.60
C LYS A 757 -13.22 7.18 9.65
N LEU A 758 -12.07 7.74 9.29
CA LEU A 758 -11.06 7.06 8.49
C LEU A 758 -10.59 5.77 9.17
N MET A 759 -10.33 5.81 10.48
CA MET A 759 -9.89 4.65 11.27
C MET A 759 -10.90 3.49 11.25
N ILE A 760 -12.19 3.77 11.10
CA ILE A 760 -13.22 2.76 10.86
C ILE A 760 -13.13 2.26 9.41
N ASN A 761 -13.27 3.16 8.44
CA ASN A 761 -13.39 2.80 7.02
C ASN A 761 -12.13 2.10 6.47
N SER A 762 -10.95 2.41 7.01
CA SER A 762 -9.69 1.83 6.58
C SER A 762 -9.57 0.34 6.89
N ILE A 763 -10.28 -0.18 7.89
CA ILE A 763 -10.27 -1.62 8.21
C ILE A 763 -10.88 -2.42 7.05
N PHE A 764 -12.01 -1.97 6.51
CA PHE A 764 -12.61 -2.59 5.33
C PHE A 764 -11.65 -2.53 4.13
N GLY A 765 -11.09 -1.35 3.86
CA GLY A 765 -10.12 -1.18 2.77
C GLY A 765 -8.89 -2.08 2.91
N LYS A 766 -8.36 -2.24 4.12
CA LYS A 766 -7.19 -3.10 4.40
C LYS A 766 -7.50 -4.58 4.28
N THR A 767 -8.64 -5.04 4.78
CA THR A 767 -9.04 -6.44 4.68
C THR A 767 -9.38 -6.87 3.25
N MET A 768 -9.77 -5.92 2.40
CA MET A 768 -10.04 -6.13 0.96
C MET A 768 -8.87 -5.74 0.04
N GLU A 769 -7.68 -5.47 0.59
CA GLU A 769 -6.53 -5.01 -0.19
C GLU A 769 -6.06 -6.08 -1.20
N SER A 770 -6.05 -5.75 -2.49
CA SER A 770 -5.60 -6.69 -3.53
C SER A 770 -4.07 -6.74 -3.63
N MET A 771 -3.50 -7.83 -3.13
CA MET A 771 -2.05 -8.08 -3.21
C MET A 771 -1.53 -8.15 -4.66
N ARG A 772 -2.39 -8.45 -5.64
CA ARG A 772 -2.04 -8.51 -7.08
C ARG A 772 -1.67 -7.14 -7.67
N LYS A 773 -2.07 -6.05 -7.01
CA LYS A 773 -1.80 -4.68 -7.44
C LYS A 773 -0.51 -4.11 -6.85
N ARG A 774 0.13 -4.79 -5.89
CA ARG A 774 1.39 -4.33 -5.33
C ARG A 774 2.51 -4.44 -6.36
N LEU A 775 3.34 -3.41 -6.43
CA LEU A 775 4.50 -3.34 -7.30
C LEU A 775 5.76 -3.60 -6.47
N HIS A 776 6.66 -4.44 -7.00
CA HIS A 776 8.03 -4.52 -6.52
C HIS A 776 8.88 -3.69 -7.47
N MET A 777 9.66 -2.76 -6.94
CA MET A 777 10.52 -1.87 -7.72
C MET A 777 11.85 -1.69 -6.99
N GLU A 778 12.92 -1.71 -7.76
CA GLU A 778 14.28 -1.37 -7.32
C GLU A 778 14.67 -0.09 -8.08
N LEU A 779 15.30 0.86 -7.37
CA LEU A 779 15.76 2.14 -7.91
C LEU A 779 17.20 2.06 -8.39
#